data_AF-A0A9X1HYG5-F1
#
_entry.id   AF-A0A9X1HYG5-F1
#
_cell.length_a   1.000
_cell.length_b   1.000
_cell.length_c   1.000
_cell.angle_alpha   90.00
_cell.angle_beta   90.00
_cell.angle_gamma   90.00
#
_symmetry.space_group_name_H-M   'P 1'
#
loop_
_entity.id
_entity.type
_entity.pdbx_description
1 polymer ?
#
loop_
_entity_poly.entity_id
_entity_poly.type
_entity_poly.pdbx_seq_one_letter_code
_entity_poly.pdbx_strand_id
1 'polypeptide(L)'
;MKFNIGKKIFLGFLVLIVLFVINASIIFYNAYRIDSAVTLSSEVIRPSKEGISDLILMVTRSKMLVTNWVYLQSNVDDKEALKQLHSREYPELKEELTLLKDQWASDSQKVFLDSAFITFEGLIDTEQEIMGQLVTFEDYEDPLIKLLSEDAIESQVIPMTNQVIGILEEVASRQQDITEASDASMITATSQLRYITVILGAIIVLIGFLSAFVMTRSITTPINYLKELVSKLGRGQLPDAKSRKFNRDEIGEMAEAVNTLIDGLKSTTLFAENIGNGNYDSEFNPLSEHDVLGNALIEMRNNLARVAEEDKKRNWSTEGLARFGEILRKNNNNIKKLADEIIANLVKYLSANQGGLYIIDNKDGGDAVMDLSACYAWDKKKFVSQEILKGEGLVGQVWQEMATIYLTDVPDNYIKITSGLGDSNPTSILIVPLKVNDQIYGVVEIASFNEFTANEIEFVEKIAESIASTISSVKINATTQRLLEESQEMTEQMRSQEEEMRQNMEELQATQEEMQRSQQESEGTMEAVNNSVAFLEMNSDGKILKINQNFLDIMGYRKDDLIGEHHRIFVAKEDKQDEAYKQLFRELANGKKRHGEFQRISKLGEARFLYESYAPVLKSDGSISKILLFAYDLTRFYEKSEKVAQEEGVS
;
A
#
# COMPACT_ATOMS: atom_id res chain seq x y z
N MET A 1 16.21 -22.38 50.97
CA MET A 1 16.71 -20.98 50.85
C MET A 1 17.23 -20.78 49.43
N LYS A 2 16.71 -19.79 48.68
CA LYS A 2 17.31 -19.40 47.39
C LYS A 2 18.73 -18.86 47.68
N PHE A 3 19.76 -19.49 47.11
CA PHE A 3 21.14 -19.01 47.23
C PHE A 3 21.40 -18.03 46.10
N ASN A 4 21.30 -16.73 46.40
CA ASN A 4 21.60 -15.69 45.42
C ASN A 4 23.08 -15.68 45.04
N ILE A 5 23.40 -15.13 43.87
CA ILE A 5 24.77 -15.00 43.37
C ILE A 5 25.65 -14.29 44.41
N GLY A 6 25.13 -13.22 45.02
CA GLY A 6 25.84 -12.47 46.06
C GLY A 6 26.28 -13.34 47.24
N LYS A 7 25.40 -14.21 47.77
CA LYS A 7 25.74 -15.14 48.86
C LYS A 7 26.73 -16.21 48.42
N LYS A 8 26.67 -16.68 47.17
CA LYS A 8 27.64 -17.66 46.65
C LYS A 8 29.04 -17.06 46.59
N ILE A 9 29.15 -15.85 46.06
CA ILE A 9 30.42 -15.10 45.99
C ILE A 9 30.92 -14.81 47.41
N PHE A 10 30.06 -14.25 48.26
CA PHE A 10 30.39 -13.92 49.64
C PHE A 10 30.87 -15.15 50.43
N LEU A 11 30.18 -16.28 50.32
CA LEU A 11 30.56 -17.52 51.02
C LEU A 11 31.95 -18.01 50.57
N GLY A 12 32.25 -17.95 49.27
CA GLY A 12 33.57 -18.31 48.75
C GLY A 12 34.70 -17.43 49.33
N PHE A 13 34.49 -16.12 49.38
CA PHE A 13 35.44 -15.19 49.99
C PHE A 13 35.52 -15.34 51.51
N LEU A 14 34.40 -15.54 52.19
CA LEU A 14 34.34 -15.70 53.64
C LEU A 14 35.16 -16.93 54.09
N VAL A 15 35.04 -18.05 53.38
CA VAL A 15 35.83 -19.26 53.66
C VAL A 15 37.32 -18.96 53.54
N LEU A 16 37.76 -18.27 52.49
CA LEU A 16 39.16 -17.89 52.33
C LEU A 16 39.63 -16.95 53.44
N ILE A 17 38.85 -15.92 53.79
CA ILE A 17 39.19 -14.96 54.84
C ILE A 17 39.34 -15.67 56.19
N VAL A 18 38.40 -16.54 56.57
CA VAL A 18 38.47 -17.31 57.81
C VAL A 18 39.71 -18.19 57.85
N LEU A 19 40.06 -18.85 56.74
CA LEU A 19 41.29 -19.65 56.64
C LEU A 19 42.55 -18.81 56.80
N PHE A 20 42.59 -17.60 56.21
CA PHE A 20 43.71 -16.68 56.39
C PHE A 20 43.87 -16.25 57.85
N VAL A 21 42.77 -15.94 58.55
CA VAL A 21 42.81 -15.54 59.97
C VAL A 21 43.28 -16.70 60.85
N ILE A 22 42.79 -17.91 60.62
CA ILE A 22 43.23 -19.11 61.36
C ILE A 22 44.72 -19.36 61.13
N ASN A 23 45.17 -19.30 59.88
CA ASN A 23 46.58 -19.49 59.53
C ASN A 23 47.47 -18.44 60.19
N ALA A 24 47.13 -17.16 60.06
CA ALA A 24 47.86 -16.07 60.70
C ALA A 24 47.95 -16.26 62.23
N SER A 25 46.86 -16.69 62.87
CA SER A 25 46.83 -16.96 64.32
C SER A 25 47.78 -18.09 64.71
N ILE A 26 47.80 -19.19 63.95
CA ILE A 26 48.71 -20.33 64.18
C ILE A 26 50.17 -19.92 64.00
N ILE A 27 50.48 -19.17 62.93
CA ILE A 27 51.84 -18.69 62.67
C ILE A 27 52.29 -17.76 63.80
N PHE A 28 51.46 -16.79 64.17
CA PHE A 28 51.79 -15.81 65.21
C PHE A 28 52.02 -16.48 66.57
N TYR A 29 51.17 -17.43 66.95
CA TYR A 29 51.33 -18.19 68.19
C TYR A 29 52.66 -18.95 68.26
N ASN A 30 53.03 -19.64 67.17
CA ASN A 30 54.29 -20.38 67.12
C ASN A 30 55.52 -19.47 67.04
N ALA A 31 55.43 -18.36 66.30
CA ALA A 31 56.49 -17.36 66.24
C ALA A 31 56.76 -16.75 67.62
N TYR A 32 55.70 -16.39 68.37
CA TYR A 32 55.83 -15.87 69.73
C TYR A 32 56.53 -16.85 70.69
N ARG A 33 56.19 -18.14 70.60
CA ARG A 33 56.87 -19.18 71.40
C ARG A 33 58.36 -19.32 71.05
N ILE A 34 58.72 -19.22 69.78
CA ILE A 34 60.12 -19.27 69.33
C ILE A 34 60.88 -18.05 69.83
N ASP A 35 60.29 -16.85 69.70
CA ASP A 35 60.90 -15.59 70.15
C ASP A 35 61.24 -15.62 71.65
N SER A 36 60.32 -16.13 72.48
CA SER A 36 60.56 -16.29 73.92
C SER A 36 61.70 -17.28 74.21
N ALA A 37 61.81 -18.37 73.45
CA ALA A 37 62.87 -19.37 73.61
C ALA A 37 64.24 -18.85 73.14
N VAL A 38 64.26 -18.07 72.03
CA VAL A 38 65.45 -17.38 71.53
C VAL A 38 65.98 -16.42 72.60
N THR A 39 65.10 -15.58 73.16
CA THR A 39 65.45 -14.58 74.17
C THR A 39 66.07 -15.24 75.41
N LEU A 40 65.43 -16.30 75.95
CA LEU A 40 65.98 -17.05 77.08
C LEU A 40 67.36 -17.66 76.77
N SER A 41 67.55 -18.16 75.55
CA SER A 41 68.82 -18.73 75.11
C SER A 41 69.93 -17.67 75.01
N SER A 42 69.64 -16.52 74.40
CA SER A 42 70.61 -15.46 74.13
C SER A 42 70.93 -14.59 75.34
N GLU A 43 69.97 -14.34 76.22
CA GLU A 43 70.15 -13.43 77.36
C GLU A 43 70.55 -14.15 78.65
N VAL A 44 70.20 -15.43 78.80
CA VAL A 44 70.45 -16.18 80.03
C VAL A 44 71.37 -17.37 79.78
N ILE A 45 70.97 -18.32 78.93
CA ILE A 45 71.64 -19.62 78.85
C ILE A 45 73.08 -19.51 78.33
N ARG A 46 73.30 -18.79 77.23
CA ARG A 46 74.64 -18.61 76.63
C ARG A 46 75.56 -17.73 77.48
N PRO A 47 75.15 -16.53 77.95
CA PRO A 47 75.98 -15.72 78.85
C PRO A 47 76.32 -16.45 80.15
N SER A 48 75.40 -17.26 80.69
CA SER A 48 75.68 -18.08 81.87
C SER A 48 76.82 -19.07 81.64
N LYS A 49 76.83 -19.73 80.47
CA LYS A 49 77.90 -20.66 80.09
C LYS A 49 79.24 -19.93 79.94
N GLU A 50 79.23 -18.78 79.26
CA GLU A 50 80.42 -17.95 79.05
C GLU A 50 80.98 -17.45 80.40
N GLY A 51 80.13 -16.89 81.27
CA GLY A 51 80.54 -16.41 82.59
C GLY A 51 81.10 -17.52 83.49
N ILE A 52 80.56 -18.75 83.46
CA ILE A 52 81.15 -19.88 84.21
C ILE A 52 82.54 -20.21 83.67
N SER A 53 82.73 -20.20 82.34
CA SER A 53 84.03 -20.40 81.72
C SER A 53 85.03 -19.32 82.12
N ASP A 54 84.59 -18.07 82.18
CA ASP A 54 85.42 -16.94 82.62
C ASP A 54 85.80 -17.08 84.10
N LEU A 55 84.90 -17.58 84.95
CA LEU A 55 85.18 -17.84 86.36
C LEU A 55 86.21 -18.97 86.54
N ILE A 56 86.12 -20.05 85.76
CA ILE A 56 87.14 -21.12 85.76
C ILE A 56 88.51 -20.56 85.40
N LEU A 57 88.57 -19.71 84.36
CA LEU A 57 89.81 -19.06 83.94
C LEU A 57 90.35 -18.12 85.02
N MET A 58 89.46 -17.38 85.68
CA MET A 58 89.80 -16.47 86.78
C MET A 58 90.38 -17.21 87.98
N VAL A 59 89.76 -18.32 88.41
CA VAL A 59 90.27 -19.17 89.50
C VAL A 59 91.66 -19.72 89.15
N THR A 60 91.84 -20.18 87.91
CA THR A 60 93.13 -20.66 87.40
C THR A 60 94.19 -19.56 87.41
N ARG A 61 93.81 -18.34 87.00
CA ARG A 61 94.68 -17.16 87.03
C ARG A 61 95.01 -16.75 88.48
N SER A 62 94.05 -16.80 89.41
CA SER A 62 94.25 -16.49 90.84
C SER A 62 95.35 -17.36 91.43
N LYS A 63 95.26 -18.69 91.24
CA LYS A 63 96.30 -19.65 91.65
C LYS A 63 97.67 -19.30 91.09
N MET A 64 97.76 -18.98 89.79
CA MET A 64 99.03 -18.59 89.16
C MET A 64 99.60 -17.33 89.80
N LEU A 65 98.77 -16.30 89.98
CA LEU A 65 99.18 -15.00 90.50
C LEU A 65 99.62 -15.08 91.97
N VAL A 66 98.92 -15.84 92.83
CA VAL A 66 99.35 -16.04 94.22
C VAL A 66 100.60 -16.92 94.31
N THR A 67 100.75 -17.91 93.43
CA THR A 67 102.00 -18.69 93.32
C THR A 67 103.16 -17.76 92.96
N ASN A 68 102.98 -16.88 91.98
CA ASN A 68 103.97 -15.88 91.61
C ASN A 68 104.21 -14.87 92.74
N TRP A 69 103.18 -14.53 93.53
CA TRP A 69 103.34 -13.69 94.72
C TRP A 69 104.33 -14.29 95.72
N VAL A 70 104.28 -15.60 95.93
CA VAL A 70 105.20 -16.31 96.82
C VAL A 70 106.58 -16.44 96.19
N TYR A 71 106.71 -16.92 94.95
CA TYR A 71 108.00 -17.29 94.35
C TYR A 71 108.75 -16.14 93.64
N LEU A 72 108.05 -15.12 93.13
CA LEU A 72 108.62 -14.06 92.30
C LEU A 72 108.50 -12.69 92.99
N GLN A 73 109.37 -12.45 93.97
CA GLN A 73 109.36 -11.26 94.83
C GLN A 73 109.30 -9.92 94.05
N SER A 74 110.01 -9.82 92.92
CA SER A 74 110.14 -8.59 92.12
C SER A 74 109.04 -8.38 91.07
N ASN A 75 108.10 -9.31 90.90
CA ASN A 75 107.07 -9.23 89.87
C ASN A 75 105.88 -8.38 90.33
N VAL A 76 105.99 -7.07 90.18
CA VAL A 76 104.96 -6.11 90.62
C VAL A 76 103.67 -6.23 89.80
N ASP A 77 103.78 -6.54 88.51
CA ASP A 77 102.62 -6.63 87.61
C ASP A 77 101.65 -7.74 88.04
N ASP A 78 102.16 -8.92 88.38
CA ASP A 78 101.34 -10.04 88.87
C ASP A 78 100.74 -9.75 90.26
N LYS A 79 101.47 -9.02 91.10
CA LYS A 79 100.97 -8.59 92.41
C LYS A 79 99.80 -7.63 92.28
N GLU A 80 99.92 -6.62 91.41
CA GLU A 80 98.81 -5.70 91.14
C GLU A 80 97.65 -6.41 90.43
N ALA A 81 97.92 -7.35 89.53
CA ALA A 81 96.90 -8.18 88.90
C ALA A 81 96.11 -9.03 89.93
N LEU A 82 96.78 -9.61 90.94
CA LEU A 82 96.10 -10.38 91.99
C LEU A 82 95.18 -9.49 92.83
N LYS A 83 95.68 -8.31 93.22
CA LYS A 83 94.86 -7.32 93.95
C LYS A 83 93.66 -6.87 93.13
N GLN A 84 93.84 -6.62 91.82
CA GLN A 84 92.75 -6.24 90.92
C GLN A 84 91.73 -7.37 90.76
N LEU A 85 92.20 -8.63 90.68
CA LEU A 85 91.35 -9.80 90.61
C LEU A 85 90.45 -9.89 91.84
N HIS A 86 91.02 -9.78 93.05
CA HIS A 86 90.24 -9.84 94.30
C HIS A 86 89.30 -8.65 94.51
N SER A 87 89.78 -7.43 94.22
CA SER A 87 89.04 -6.21 94.57
C SER A 87 88.02 -5.76 93.54
N ARG A 88 88.15 -6.21 92.29
CA ARG A 88 87.32 -5.73 91.17
C ARG A 88 86.85 -6.83 90.24
N GLU A 89 87.76 -7.58 89.62
CA GLU A 89 87.37 -8.52 88.55
C GLU A 89 86.43 -9.62 89.07
N TYR A 90 86.76 -10.23 90.21
CA TYR A 90 85.91 -11.27 90.81
C TYR A 90 84.55 -10.73 91.30
N PRO A 91 84.46 -9.64 92.09
CA PRO A 91 83.18 -9.07 92.46
C PRO A 91 82.26 -8.72 91.28
N GLU A 92 82.80 -8.13 90.21
CA GLU A 92 82.06 -7.79 88.99
C GLU A 92 81.49 -9.06 88.31
N LEU A 93 82.34 -10.08 88.10
CA LEU A 93 81.91 -11.35 87.48
C LEU A 93 80.93 -12.13 88.37
N LYS A 94 81.13 -12.11 89.69
CA LYS A 94 80.20 -12.74 90.65
C LYS A 94 78.82 -12.09 90.58
N GLU A 95 78.76 -10.76 90.49
CA GLU A 95 77.50 -10.03 90.36
C GLU A 95 76.76 -10.40 89.06
N GLU A 96 77.47 -10.39 87.93
CA GLU A 96 76.92 -10.78 86.61
C GLU A 96 76.37 -12.21 86.64
N LEU A 97 77.17 -13.16 87.12
CA LEU A 97 76.75 -14.56 87.24
C LEU A 97 75.60 -14.74 88.23
N THR A 98 75.51 -13.95 89.28
CA THR A 98 74.39 -14.01 90.23
C THR A 98 73.09 -13.58 89.57
N LEU A 99 73.11 -12.48 88.80
CA LEU A 99 71.95 -12.00 88.05
C LEU A 99 71.45 -13.04 87.02
N LEU A 100 72.39 -13.73 86.35
CA LEU A 100 72.08 -14.79 85.41
C LEU A 100 71.55 -16.05 86.12
N LYS A 101 72.20 -16.46 87.21
CA LYS A 101 71.85 -17.61 88.05
C LYS A 101 70.42 -17.53 88.56
N ASP A 102 69.95 -16.35 88.94
CA ASP A 102 68.58 -16.17 89.45
C ASP A 102 67.51 -16.59 88.42
N GLN A 103 67.82 -16.44 87.13
CA GLN A 103 66.94 -16.82 86.01
C GLN A 103 67.07 -18.29 85.60
N TRP A 104 67.97 -19.07 86.22
CA TRP A 104 68.10 -20.50 85.91
C TRP A 104 66.89 -21.29 86.41
N ALA A 105 66.49 -22.30 85.64
CA ALA A 105 65.34 -23.14 85.97
C ALA A 105 65.63 -24.18 87.07
N SER A 106 66.89 -24.56 87.28
CA SER A 106 67.28 -25.65 88.18
C SER A 106 67.86 -25.10 89.49
N ASP A 107 67.10 -25.23 90.59
CA ASP A 107 67.57 -24.82 91.91
C ASP A 107 68.84 -25.56 92.35
N SER A 108 69.01 -26.81 91.88
CA SER A 108 70.23 -27.59 92.16
C SER A 108 71.49 -26.92 91.60
N GLN A 109 71.45 -26.40 90.37
CA GLN A 109 72.61 -25.74 89.75
C GLN A 109 72.94 -24.41 90.44
N LYS A 110 71.92 -23.69 90.91
CA LYS A 110 72.12 -22.47 91.70
C LYS A 110 72.94 -22.76 92.96
N VAL A 111 72.58 -23.83 93.67
CA VAL A 111 73.30 -24.28 94.87
C VAL A 111 74.75 -24.67 94.57
N PHE A 112 75.02 -25.36 93.45
CA PHE A 112 76.39 -25.70 93.06
C PHE A 112 77.23 -24.46 92.74
N LEU A 113 76.68 -23.49 92.01
CA LEU A 113 77.39 -22.24 91.73
C LEU A 113 77.63 -21.41 93.01
N ASP A 114 76.65 -21.36 93.92
CA ASP A 114 76.84 -20.72 95.23
C ASP A 114 77.92 -21.42 96.05
N SER A 115 77.98 -22.75 96.00
CA SER A 115 79.06 -23.51 96.63
C SER A 115 80.43 -23.19 96.02
N ALA A 116 80.50 -22.98 94.70
CA ALA A 116 81.74 -22.57 94.04
C ALA A 116 82.16 -21.16 94.48
N PHE A 117 81.22 -20.21 94.59
CA PHE A 117 81.49 -18.87 95.11
C PHE A 117 82.04 -18.92 96.53
N ILE A 118 81.35 -19.63 97.45
CA ILE A 118 81.78 -19.74 98.84
C ILE A 118 83.19 -20.37 98.94
N THR A 119 83.44 -21.41 98.14
CA THR A 119 84.75 -22.09 98.14
C THR A 119 85.84 -21.18 97.57
N PHE A 120 85.53 -20.37 96.55
CA PHE A 120 86.49 -19.44 95.97
C PHE A 120 86.75 -18.23 96.87
N GLU A 121 85.74 -17.72 97.58
CA GLU A 121 85.93 -16.69 98.59
C GLU A 121 86.82 -17.18 99.73
N GLY A 122 86.62 -18.41 100.19
CA GLY A 122 87.53 -19.04 101.15
C GLY A 122 88.95 -19.19 100.60
N LEU A 123 89.12 -19.44 99.30
CA LEU A 123 90.44 -19.44 98.66
C LEU A 123 91.05 -18.04 98.66
N ILE A 124 90.28 -17.01 98.30
CA ILE A 124 90.71 -15.61 98.33
C ILE A 124 91.15 -15.19 99.74
N ASP A 125 90.44 -15.61 100.79
CA ASP A 125 90.82 -15.33 102.17
C ASP A 125 92.21 -15.93 102.50
N THR A 126 92.47 -17.17 102.09
CA THR A 126 93.80 -17.81 102.23
C THR A 126 94.86 -17.09 101.40
N GLU A 127 94.53 -16.67 100.18
CA GLU A 127 95.44 -15.90 99.32
C GLU A 127 95.77 -14.53 99.95
N GLN A 128 94.80 -13.86 100.55
CA GLN A 128 94.99 -12.58 101.26
C GLN A 128 95.84 -12.74 102.52
N GLU A 129 95.72 -13.85 103.24
CA GLU A 129 96.61 -14.16 104.37
C GLU A 129 98.07 -14.28 103.91
N ILE A 130 98.32 -15.01 102.81
CA ILE A 130 99.65 -15.11 102.18
C ILE A 130 100.16 -13.72 101.76
N MET A 131 99.31 -12.92 101.10
CA MET A 131 99.66 -11.55 100.68
C MET A 131 100.00 -10.64 101.86
N GLY A 132 99.30 -10.79 102.99
CA GLY A 132 99.51 -10.02 104.22
C GLY A 132 100.76 -10.42 104.99
N GLN A 133 101.23 -11.66 104.85
CA GLN A 133 102.49 -12.13 105.43
C GLN A 133 103.71 -11.73 104.59
N LEU A 134 103.56 -11.57 103.27
CA LEU A 134 104.63 -11.27 102.32
C LEU A 134 104.47 -9.88 101.68
N VAL A 135 104.71 -8.81 102.46
CA VAL A 135 104.47 -7.42 102.03
C VAL A 135 105.76 -6.68 101.68
N THR A 136 106.78 -6.80 102.53
CA THR A 136 108.05 -6.09 102.45
C THR A 136 109.16 -7.00 101.92
N PHE A 137 110.31 -6.43 101.55
CA PHE A 137 111.45 -7.23 101.09
C PHE A 137 111.96 -8.18 102.20
N GLU A 138 111.91 -7.76 103.46
CA GLU A 138 112.39 -8.52 104.62
C GLU A 138 111.54 -9.77 104.88
N ASP A 139 110.22 -9.71 104.63
CA ASP A 139 109.30 -10.84 104.83
C ASP A 139 109.63 -12.06 103.97
N TYR A 140 110.21 -11.85 102.78
CA TYR A 140 110.62 -12.93 101.86
C TYR A 140 111.96 -13.56 102.24
N GLU A 141 112.80 -12.84 102.98
CA GLU A 141 114.11 -13.32 103.44
C GLU A 141 113.99 -14.06 104.80
N ASP A 142 112.83 -13.99 105.46
CA ASP A 142 112.52 -14.78 106.66
C ASP A 142 112.23 -16.25 106.25
N PRO A 143 113.09 -17.21 106.66
CA PRO A 143 112.94 -18.61 106.25
C PRO A 143 111.65 -19.26 106.75
N LEU A 144 111.10 -18.81 107.88
CA LEU A 144 109.87 -19.37 108.45
C LEU A 144 108.64 -18.85 107.69
N ILE A 145 108.56 -17.53 107.42
CA ILE A 145 107.45 -16.93 106.67
C ILE A 145 107.41 -17.49 105.24
N LYS A 146 108.58 -17.60 104.60
CA LYS A 146 108.69 -18.18 103.26
C LYS A 146 108.24 -19.65 103.24
N LEU A 147 108.70 -20.48 104.17
CA LEU A 147 108.33 -21.89 104.26
C LEU A 147 106.83 -22.08 104.50
N LEU A 148 106.24 -21.29 105.40
CA LEU A 148 104.80 -21.34 105.69
C LEU A 148 103.96 -20.90 104.49
N SER A 149 104.42 -19.89 103.74
CA SER A 149 103.75 -19.43 102.52
C SER A 149 103.83 -20.46 101.39
N GLU A 150 104.99 -21.11 101.21
CA GLU A 150 105.14 -22.21 100.24
C GLU A 150 104.30 -23.43 100.62
N ASP A 151 104.26 -23.81 101.90
CA ASP A 151 103.37 -24.87 102.38
C ASP A 151 101.91 -24.52 102.14
N ALA A 152 101.48 -23.28 102.44
CA ALA A 152 100.11 -22.85 102.21
C ALA A 152 99.70 -22.93 100.73
N ILE A 153 100.63 -22.71 99.79
CA ILE A 153 100.38 -22.91 98.35
C ILE A 153 100.07 -24.40 98.07
N GLU A 154 100.89 -25.31 98.56
CA GLU A 154 100.79 -26.76 98.29
C GLU A 154 99.67 -27.45 99.08
N SER A 155 99.50 -27.08 100.35
CA SER A 155 98.58 -27.74 101.29
C SER A 155 97.17 -27.16 101.27
N GLN A 156 96.99 -25.89 100.84
CA GLN A 156 95.70 -25.21 100.85
C GLN A 156 95.30 -24.66 99.47
N VAL A 157 96.09 -23.75 98.88
CA VAL A 157 95.71 -23.05 97.64
C VAL A 157 95.50 -24.02 96.48
N ILE A 158 96.43 -24.96 96.25
CA ILE A 158 96.32 -25.93 95.16
C ILE A 158 95.09 -26.86 95.34
N PRO A 159 94.88 -27.51 96.50
CA PRO A 159 93.69 -28.33 96.74
C PRO A 159 92.38 -27.55 96.62
N MET A 160 92.29 -26.35 97.20
CA MET A 160 91.09 -25.51 97.13
C MET A 160 90.81 -25.04 95.70
N THR A 161 91.84 -24.66 94.94
CA THR A 161 91.71 -24.33 93.51
C THR A 161 91.11 -25.49 92.74
N ASN A 162 91.65 -26.70 92.92
CA ASN A 162 91.14 -27.89 92.24
C ASN A 162 89.70 -28.20 92.65
N GLN A 163 89.34 -27.96 93.92
CA GLN A 163 87.96 -28.12 94.41
C GLN A 163 87.00 -27.12 93.75
N VAL A 164 87.36 -25.83 93.68
CA VAL A 164 86.55 -24.79 93.02
C VAL A 164 86.37 -25.13 91.54
N ILE A 165 87.46 -25.44 90.83
CA ILE A 165 87.42 -25.81 89.41
C ILE A 165 86.54 -27.04 89.20
N GLY A 166 86.66 -28.08 90.03
CA GLY A 166 85.82 -29.28 89.92
C GLY A 166 84.32 -29.00 90.06
N ILE A 167 83.93 -28.12 90.99
CA ILE A 167 82.52 -27.70 91.12
C ILE A 167 82.09 -26.90 89.87
N LEU A 168 82.92 -25.96 89.41
CA LEU A 168 82.60 -25.14 88.25
C LEU A 168 82.54 -25.94 86.94
N GLU A 169 83.38 -26.95 86.77
CA GLU A 169 83.34 -27.88 85.63
C GLU A 169 82.03 -28.67 85.61
N GLU A 170 81.53 -29.09 86.79
CA GLU A 170 80.22 -29.75 86.88
C GLU A 170 79.08 -28.79 86.49
N VAL A 171 79.11 -27.55 86.96
CA VAL A 171 78.11 -26.52 86.60
C VAL A 171 78.20 -26.20 85.09
N ALA A 172 79.41 -26.05 84.55
CA ALA A 172 79.65 -25.78 83.13
C ALA A 172 79.15 -26.92 82.24
N SER A 173 79.40 -28.18 82.62
CA SER A 173 78.89 -29.35 81.90
C SER A 173 77.37 -29.36 81.85
N ARG A 174 76.69 -29.10 82.97
CA ARG A 174 75.22 -29.04 82.99
C ARG A 174 74.68 -27.86 82.17
N GLN A 175 75.36 -26.72 82.21
CA GLN A 175 74.97 -25.56 81.41
C GLN A 175 75.19 -25.80 79.91
N GLN A 176 76.22 -26.57 79.53
CA GLN A 176 76.43 -27.04 78.17
C GLN A 176 75.28 -27.93 77.70
N ASP A 177 74.86 -28.90 78.50
CA ASP A 177 73.73 -29.79 78.17
C ASP A 177 72.43 -28.98 77.97
N ILE A 178 72.17 -27.99 78.82
CA ILE A 178 71.01 -27.09 78.70
C ILE A 178 71.10 -26.25 77.41
N THR A 179 72.29 -25.77 77.07
CA THR A 179 72.52 -24.99 75.84
C THR A 179 72.24 -25.85 74.61
N GLU A 180 72.78 -27.06 74.55
CA GLU A 180 72.57 -27.99 73.44
C GLU A 180 71.10 -28.42 73.32
N ALA A 181 70.44 -28.71 74.44
CA ALA A 181 69.01 -29.05 74.46
C ALA A 181 68.13 -27.88 74.01
N SER A 182 68.46 -26.65 74.41
CA SER A 182 67.77 -25.43 74.00
C SER A 182 67.93 -25.19 72.49
N ASP A 183 69.16 -25.26 71.97
CA ASP A 183 69.46 -25.08 70.55
C ASP A 183 68.75 -26.16 69.70
N ALA A 184 68.78 -27.43 70.11
CA ALA A 184 68.10 -28.52 69.41
C ALA A 184 66.56 -28.34 69.41
N SER A 185 65.99 -27.90 70.53
CA SER A 185 64.56 -27.61 70.64
C SER A 185 64.15 -26.44 69.74
N MET A 186 64.97 -25.39 69.67
CA MET A 186 64.75 -24.22 68.82
C MET A 186 64.84 -24.55 67.32
N ILE A 187 65.82 -25.35 66.91
CA ILE A 187 65.94 -25.86 65.52
C ILE A 187 64.72 -26.71 65.15
N THR A 188 64.25 -27.55 66.08
CA THR A 188 63.05 -28.37 65.86
C THR A 188 61.80 -27.50 65.75
N ALA A 189 61.61 -26.53 66.63
CA ALA A 189 60.45 -25.63 66.62
C ALA A 189 60.39 -24.76 65.35
N THR A 190 61.53 -24.19 64.94
CA THR A 190 61.64 -23.44 63.67
C THR A 190 61.35 -24.31 62.46
N SER A 191 61.86 -25.55 62.44
CA SER A 191 61.56 -26.53 61.39
C SER A 191 60.08 -26.89 61.34
N GLN A 192 59.44 -27.12 62.50
CA GLN A 192 58.00 -27.39 62.59
C GLN A 192 57.17 -26.21 62.07
N LEU A 193 57.51 -24.98 62.46
CA LEU A 193 56.85 -23.77 61.96
C LEU A 193 56.94 -23.66 60.44
N ARG A 194 58.12 -23.95 59.86
CA ARG A 194 58.29 -24.01 58.39
C ARG A 194 57.35 -25.04 57.74
N TYR A 195 57.28 -26.26 58.26
CA TYR A 195 56.39 -27.29 57.71
C TYR A 195 54.91 -26.91 57.81
N ILE A 196 54.47 -26.39 58.96
CA ILE A 196 53.09 -25.91 59.16
C ILE A 196 52.77 -24.80 58.14
N THR A 197 53.68 -23.85 57.94
CA THR A 197 53.49 -22.73 57.01
C THR A 197 53.32 -23.21 55.57
N VAL A 198 54.16 -24.15 55.12
CA VAL A 198 54.07 -24.74 53.78
C VAL A 198 52.76 -25.51 53.57
N ILE A 199 52.34 -26.32 54.55
CA ILE A 199 51.11 -27.10 54.49
C ILE A 199 49.88 -26.17 54.44
N LEU A 200 49.82 -25.17 55.32
CA LEU A 200 48.70 -24.22 55.33
C LEU A 200 48.64 -23.39 54.04
N GLY A 201 49.80 -23.01 53.48
CA GLY A 201 49.88 -22.37 52.17
C GLY A 201 49.31 -23.25 51.05
N ALA A 202 49.68 -24.53 51.01
CA ALA A 202 49.16 -25.49 50.03
C ALA A 202 47.63 -25.68 50.15
N ILE A 203 47.10 -25.74 51.38
CA ILE A 203 45.66 -25.84 51.63
C ILE A 203 44.91 -24.60 51.10
N ILE A 204 45.44 -23.40 51.32
CA ILE A 204 44.83 -22.16 50.81
C ILE A 204 44.76 -22.18 49.28
N VAL A 205 45.84 -22.60 48.60
CA VAL A 205 45.86 -22.70 47.13
C VAL A 205 44.84 -23.73 46.64
N LEU A 206 44.75 -24.89 47.29
CA LEU A 206 43.80 -25.94 46.92
C LEU A 206 42.35 -25.46 47.07
N ILE A 207 42.02 -24.80 48.18
CA ILE A 207 40.68 -24.25 48.44
C ILE A 207 40.37 -23.11 47.48
N GLY A 208 41.35 -22.27 47.15
CA GLY A 208 41.25 -21.24 46.12
C GLY A 208 40.88 -21.83 44.76
N PHE A 209 41.55 -22.91 44.34
CA PHE A 209 41.25 -23.61 43.10
C PHE A 209 39.84 -24.24 43.10
N LEU A 210 39.45 -24.88 44.21
CA LEU A 210 38.12 -25.46 44.37
C LEU A 210 37.02 -24.38 44.31
N SER A 211 37.20 -23.26 45.01
CA SER A 211 36.30 -22.11 44.98
C SER A 211 36.15 -21.54 43.56
N ALA A 212 37.28 -21.34 42.87
CA ALA A 212 37.30 -20.85 41.48
C ALA A 212 36.57 -21.81 40.52
N PHE A 213 36.77 -23.12 40.68
CA PHE A 213 36.06 -24.15 39.90
C PHE A 213 34.54 -24.09 40.13
N VAL A 214 34.11 -23.98 41.39
CA VAL A 214 32.69 -23.86 41.75
C VAL A 214 32.08 -22.56 41.20
N MET A 215 32.75 -21.41 41.35
CA MET A 215 32.30 -20.14 40.78
C MET A 215 32.20 -20.19 39.25
N THR A 216 33.19 -20.79 38.58
CA THR A 216 33.18 -20.95 37.12
C THR A 216 31.96 -21.73 36.66
N ARG A 217 31.68 -22.88 37.29
CA ARG A 217 30.55 -23.74 36.91
C ARG A 217 29.18 -23.16 37.28
N SER A 218 29.10 -22.42 38.39
CA SER A 218 27.82 -21.90 38.92
C SER A 218 27.47 -20.49 38.43
N ILE A 219 28.44 -19.69 37.99
CA ILE A 219 28.26 -18.30 37.59
C ILE A 219 28.77 -18.07 36.16
N THR A 220 30.06 -18.26 35.92
CA THR A 220 30.71 -17.88 34.65
C THR A 220 30.15 -18.62 33.44
N THR A 221 30.01 -19.95 33.52
CA THR A 221 29.49 -20.76 32.40
C THR A 221 28.02 -20.42 32.07
N PRO A 222 27.09 -20.34 33.04
CA PRO A 222 25.72 -19.86 32.77
C PRO A 222 25.65 -18.45 32.16
N ILE A 223 26.41 -17.49 32.67
CA ILE A 223 26.42 -16.10 32.14
C ILE A 223 26.93 -16.08 30.70
N ASN A 224 28.01 -16.80 30.39
CA ASN A 224 28.52 -16.89 29.02
C ASN A 224 27.51 -17.52 28.05
N TYR A 225 26.76 -18.51 28.52
CA TYR A 225 25.68 -19.10 27.72
C TYR A 225 24.56 -18.09 27.43
N LEU A 226 24.11 -17.34 28.44
CA LEU A 226 23.10 -16.29 28.24
C LEU A 226 23.61 -15.17 27.33
N LYS A 227 24.87 -14.77 27.47
CA LYS A 227 25.54 -13.83 26.58
C LYS A 227 25.48 -14.31 25.12
N GLU A 228 25.74 -15.59 24.87
CA GLU A 228 25.67 -16.16 23.52
C GLU A 228 24.24 -16.14 22.97
N LEU A 229 23.24 -16.52 23.77
CA LEU A 229 21.83 -16.47 23.37
C LEU A 229 21.38 -15.05 23.02
N VAL A 230 21.63 -14.09 23.91
CA VAL A 230 21.27 -12.68 23.69
C VAL A 230 22.03 -12.12 22.48
N SER A 231 23.30 -12.50 22.28
CA SER A 231 24.04 -12.07 21.10
C SER A 231 23.49 -12.66 19.79
N LYS A 232 22.95 -13.88 19.80
CA LYS A 232 22.28 -14.47 18.62
C LYS A 232 20.96 -13.76 18.34
N LEU A 233 20.17 -13.52 19.37
CA LEU A 233 18.93 -12.74 19.29
C LEU A 233 19.17 -11.34 18.74
N GLY A 234 20.21 -10.64 19.20
CA GLY A 234 20.59 -9.32 18.70
C GLY A 234 21.01 -9.31 17.22
N ARG A 235 21.33 -10.47 16.63
CA ARG A 235 21.61 -10.64 15.20
C ARG A 235 20.40 -11.16 14.41
N GLY A 236 19.22 -11.25 15.05
CA GLY A 236 18.01 -11.80 14.44
C GLY A 236 18.01 -13.32 14.27
N GLN A 237 18.93 -14.04 14.92
CA GLN A 237 18.94 -15.49 14.90
C GLN A 237 18.13 -16.03 16.07
N LEU A 238 17.14 -16.87 15.81
CA LEU A 238 16.36 -17.56 16.83
C LEU A 238 17.03 -18.90 17.18
N PRO A 239 17.81 -18.98 18.27
CA PRO A 239 18.44 -20.23 18.65
C PRO A 239 17.39 -21.23 19.14
N ASP A 240 17.66 -22.52 18.95
CA ASP A 240 16.92 -23.54 19.66
C ASP A 240 17.28 -23.51 21.13
N ALA A 241 16.30 -23.15 21.95
CA ALA A 241 16.37 -23.22 23.40
C ALA A 241 16.51 -24.70 23.80
N LYS A 242 17.73 -25.22 23.83
CA LYS A 242 18.00 -26.48 24.55
C LYS A 242 17.65 -26.22 26.00
N SER A 243 16.79 -27.06 26.59
CA SER A 243 16.32 -26.95 27.97
C SER A 243 17.46 -27.20 28.97
N ARG A 244 18.42 -26.29 29.06
CA ARG A 244 19.46 -26.35 30.07
C ARG A 244 18.80 -25.97 31.39
N LYS A 245 18.80 -26.90 32.36
CA LYS A 245 18.29 -26.60 33.69
C LYS A 245 19.26 -25.65 34.38
N PHE A 246 18.80 -24.43 34.64
CA PHE A 246 19.51 -23.46 35.47
C PHE A 246 19.14 -23.65 36.93
N ASN A 247 20.02 -23.16 37.81
CA ASN A 247 19.70 -23.07 39.23
C ASN A 247 18.58 -22.05 39.46
N ARG A 248 17.85 -22.18 40.56
CA ARG A 248 16.81 -21.21 40.96
C ARG A 248 17.43 -19.99 41.66
N ASP A 249 18.30 -19.30 40.94
CA ASP A 249 18.96 -18.04 41.32
C ASP A 249 18.70 -16.95 40.27
N GLU A 250 19.30 -15.77 40.43
CA GLU A 250 19.08 -14.64 39.52
C GLU A 250 19.48 -14.96 38.07
N ILE A 251 20.52 -15.79 37.86
CA ILE A 251 20.90 -16.23 36.50
C ILE A 251 19.84 -17.17 35.93
N GLY A 252 19.25 -18.04 36.75
CA GLY A 252 18.11 -18.86 36.34
C GLY A 252 16.89 -18.03 35.94
N GLU A 253 16.55 -17.00 36.73
CA GLU A 253 15.45 -16.09 36.43
C GLU A 253 15.72 -15.31 35.12
N MET A 254 16.95 -14.86 34.89
CA MET A 254 17.37 -14.28 33.60
C MET A 254 17.25 -15.29 32.44
N ALA A 255 17.62 -16.54 32.65
CA ALA A 255 17.53 -17.58 31.64
C ALA A 255 16.08 -17.89 31.26
N GLU A 256 15.18 -17.93 32.25
CA GLU A 256 13.75 -18.12 32.04
C GLU A 256 13.16 -16.96 31.22
N ALA A 257 13.47 -15.71 31.59
CA ALA A 257 13.03 -14.54 30.85
C ALA A 257 13.53 -14.53 29.39
N VAL A 258 14.80 -14.89 29.16
CA VAL A 258 15.37 -15.01 27.81
C VAL A 258 14.68 -16.12 27.02
N ASN A 259 14.37 -17.27 27.64
CA ASN A 259 13.65 -18.35 26.97
C ASN A 259 12.22 -17.94 26.59
N THR A 260 11.48 -17.29 27.51
CA THR A 260 10.14 -16.75 27.22
C THR A 260 10.18 -15.77 26.04
N LEU A 261 11.22 -14.94 25.95
CA LEU A 261 11.42 -14.04 24.82
C LEU A 261 11.74 -14.78 23.52
N ILE A 262 12.58 -15.83 23.56
CA ILE A 262 12.86 -16.69 22.39
C ILE A 262 11.56 -17.33 21.88
N ASP A 263 10.76 -17.90 22.78
CA ASP A 263 9.51 -18.59 22.43
C ASP A 263 8.46 -17.61 21.90
N GLY A 264 8.38 -16.42 22.49
CA GLY A 264 7.55 -15.32 22.00
C GLY A 264 7.94 -14.87 20.59
N LEU A 265 9.23 -14.67 20.34
CA LEU A 265 9.72 -14.31 19.01
C LEU A 265 9.47 -15.43 17.99
N LYS A 266 9.68 -16.71 18.35
CA LYS A 266 9.36 -17.84 17.48
C LYS A 266 7.87 -17.86 17.10
N SER A 267 6.99 -17.67 18.09
CA SER A 267 5.54 -17.59 17.86
C SER A 267 5.16 -16.41 16.99
N THR A 268 5.81 -15.26 17.20
CA THR A 268 5.63 -14.04 16.40
C THR A 268 6.07 -14.24 14.95
N THR A 269 7.21 -14.91 14.73
CA THR A 269 7.70 -15.25 13.39
C THR A 269 6.74 -16.17 12.67
N LEU A 270 6.26 -17.22 13.33
CA LEU A 270 5.28 -18.15 12.75
C LEU A 270 3.98 -17.44 12.39
N PHE A 271 3.52 -16.52 13.24
CA PHE A 271 2.33 -15.71 12.97
C PHE A 271 2.51 -14.77 11.78
N ALA A 272 3.64 -14.07 11.69
CA ALA A 272 3.96 -13.23 10.55
C ALA A 272 4.05 -14.05 9.23
N GLU A 273 4.59 -15.27 9.29
CA GLU A 273 4.63 -16.20 8.16
C GLU A 273 3.23 -16.65 7.72
N ASN A 274 2.34 -16.97 8.68
CA ASN A 274 0.95 -17.29 8.39
C ASN A 274 0.22 -16.12 7.71
N ILE A 275 0.41 -14.89 8.19
CA ILE A 275 -0.13 -13.67 7.56
C ILE A 275 0.42 -13.53 6.13
N GLY A 276 1.74 -13.70 5.95
CA GLY A 276 2.40 -13.60 4.65
C GLY A 276 1.92 -14.64 3.63
N ASN A 277 1.53 -15.82 4.10
CA ASN A 277 0.94 -16.90 3.29
C ASN A 277 -0.58 -16.74 3.06
N GLY A 278 -1.18 -15.63 3.52
CA GLY A 278 -2.61 -15.35 3.36
C GLY A 278 -3.52 -16.08 4.33
N ASN A 279 -2.97 -16.71 5.38
CA ASN A 279 -3.74 -17.39 6.42
C ASN A 279 -4.10 -16.41 7.55
N TYR A 280 -5.17 -15.66 7.36
CA TYR A 280 -5.63 -14.64 8.31
C TYR A 280 -6.46 -15.18 9.49
N ASP A 281 -6.78 -16.48 9.50
CA ASP A 281 -7.53 -17.12 10.58
C ASP A 281 -6.62 -17.67 11.71
N SER A 282 -5.31 -17.50 11.57
CA SER A 282 -4.35 -17.97 12.56
C SER A 282 -4.52 -17.26 13.91
N GLU A 283 -4.62 -18.05 14.98
CA GLU A 283 -4.65 -17.56 16.37
C GLU A 283 -3.24 -17.17 16.82
N PHE A 284 -3.14 -16.04 17.53
CA PHE A 284 -1.89 -15.55 18.10
C PHE A 284 -2.17 -14.87 19.43
N ASN A 285 -1.46 -15.32 20.46
CA ASN A 285 -1.53 -14.75 21.81
C ASN A 285 -0.27 -13.91 22.04
N PRO A 286 -0.42 -12.58 22.25
CA PRO A 286 0.70 -11.72 22.59
C PRO A 286 1.37 -12.15 23.91
N LEU A 287 2.66 -11.84 24.06
CA LEU A 287 3.42 -12.19 25.28
C LEU A 287 2.85 -11.55 26.55
N SER A 288 2.22 -10.38 26.40
CA SER A 288 1.52 -9.66 27.45
C SER A 288 0.57 -8.65 26.81
N GLU A 289 -0.30 -8.01 27.61
CA GLU A 289 -1.14 -6.90 27.15
C GLU A 289 -0.32 -5.72 26.58
N HIS A 290 0.97 -5.61 26.95
CA HIS A 290 1.89 -4.56 26.51
C HIS A 290 2.83 -5.00 25.37
N ASP A 291 2.61 -6.16 24.74
CA ASP A 291 3.39 -6.62 23.61
C ASP A 291 3.05 -5.80 22.35
N VAL A 292 3.80 -4.71 22.16
CA VAL A 292 3.62 -3.77 21.05
C VAL A 292 3.74 -4.47 19.69
N LEU A 293 4.71 -5.35 19.52
CA LEU A 293 4.95 -6.03 18.24
C LEU A 293 3.83 -7.04 17.95
N GLY A 294 3.47 -7.85 18.95
CA GLY A 294 2.39 -8.82 18.83
C GLY A 294 1.05 -8.17 18.48
N ASN A 295 0.69 -7.09 19.19
CA ASN A 295 -0.55 -6.35 18.93
C ASN A 295 -0.56 -5.67 17.55
N ALA A 296 0.57 -5.09 17.12
CA ALA A 296 0.69 -4.51 15.78
C ALA A 296 0.52 -5.54 14.66
N LEU A 297 1.02 -6.77 14.85
CA LEU A 297 0.82 -7.85 13.88
C LEU A 297 -0.63 -8.34 13.84
N ILE A 298 -1.33 -8.37 14.98
CA ILE A 298 -2.77 -8.67 15.02
C ILE A 298 -3.55 -7.61 14.22
N GLU A 299 -3.24 -6.33 14.42
CA GLU A 299 -3.88 -5.24 13.68
C GLU A 299 -3.58 -5.34 12.18
N MET A 300 -2.33 -5.63 11.81
CA MET A 300 -1.93 -5.87 10.42
C MET A 300 -2.71 -7.04 9.80
N ARG A 301 -2.82 -8.17 10.49
CA ARG A 301 -3.63 -9.32 10.04
C ARG A 301 -5.07 -8.92 9.80
N ASN A 302 -5.70 -8.23 10.75
CA ASN A 302 -7.10 -7.83 10.64
C ASN A 302 -7.33 -6.88 9.44
N ASN A 303 -6.40 -5.93 9.23
CA ASN A 303 -6.44 -5.03 8.09
C ASN A 303 -6.26 -5.77 6.75
N LEU A 304 -5.29 -6.68 6.67
CA LEU A 304 -5.06 -7.48 5.46
C LEU A 304 -6.23 -8.43 5.17
N ALA A 305 -6.83 -9.03 6.19
CA ALA A 305 -8.02 -9.87 6.06
C ALA A 305 -9.19 -9.06 5.48
N ARG A 306 -9.42 -7.85 5.99
CA ARG A 306 -10.45 -6.93 5.47
C ARG A 306 -10.19 -6.55 4.02
N VAL A 307 -8.95 -6.17 3.69
CA VAL A 307 -8.57 -5.80 2.31
C VAL A 307 -8.73 -6.99 1.36
N ALA A 308 -8.31 -8.19 1.77
CA ALA A 308 -8.46 -9.40 0.96
C ALA A 308 -9.94 -9.74 0.68
N GLU A 309 -10.81 -9.56 1.66
CA GLU A 309 -12.26 -9.76 1.50
C GLU A 309 -12.89 -8.69 0.60
N GLU A 310 -12.51 -7.42 0.75
CA GLU A 310 -12.91 -6.32 -0.14
C GLU A 310 -12.45 -6.56 -1.59
N ASP A 311 -11.19 -6.97 -1.79
CA ASP A 311 -10.65 -7.30 -3.11
C ASP A 311 -11.37 -8.49 -3.73
N LYS A 312 -11.72 -9.52 -2.95
CA LYS A 312 -12.50 -10.67 -3.43
C LYS A 312 -13.87 -10.23 -3.95
N LYS A 313 -14.57 -9.37 -3.19
CA LYS A 313 -15.86 -8.78 -3.58
C LYS A 313 -15.75 -7.93 -4.85
N ARG A 314 -14.70 -7.11 -4.97
CA ARG A 314 -14.43 -6.29 -6.16
C ARG A 314 -14.12 -7.13 -7.39
N ASN A 315 -13.27 -8.15 -7.24
CA ASN A 315 -12.88 -9.05 -8.33
C ASN A 315 -14.07 -9.83 -8.87
N TRP A 316 -14.92 -10.37 -7.98
CA TRP A 316 -16.17 -11.01 -8.36
C TRP A 316 -17.04 -10.06 -9.21
N SER A 317 -17.28 -8.83 -8.73
CA SER A 317 -18.10 -7.85 -9.47
C SER A 317 -17.51 -7.51 -10.84
N THR A 318 -16.18 -7.33 -10.93
CA THR A 318 -15.50 -6.97 -12.18
C THR A 318 -15.50 -8.11 -13.20
N GLU A 319 -15.30 -9.36 -12.76
CA GLU A 319 -15.44 -10.54 -13.60
C GLU A 319 -16.87 -10.68 -14.12
N GLY A 320 -17.86 -10.46 -13.26
CA GLY A 320 -19.26 -10.40 -13.64
C GLY A 320 -19.51 -9.35 -14.72
N LEU A 321 -19.10 -8.09 -14.50
CA LEU A 321 -19.29 -6.99 -15.45
C LEU A 321 -18.67 -7.30 -16.82
N ALA A 322 -17.44 -7.84 -16.83
CA ALA A 322 -16.77 -8.24 -18.06
C ALA A 322 -17.54 -9.35 -18.81
N ARG A 323 -18.03 -10.36 -18.10
CA ARG A 323 -18.82 -11.45 -18.68
C ARG A 323 -20.11 -10.94 -19.32
N PHE A 324 -20.84 -10.05 -18.64
CA PHE A 324 -22.07 -9.49 -19.20
C PHE A 324 -21.79 -8.50 -20.34
N GLY A 325 -20.70 -7.74 -20.29
CA GLY A 325 -20.26 -6.91 -21.42
C GLY A 325 -20.10 -7.70 -22.72
N GLU A 326 -19.52 -8.90 -22.66
CA GLU A 326 -19.40 -9.80 -23.82
C GLU A 326 -20.76 -10.34 -24.29
N ILE A 327 -21.67 -10.69 -23.38
CA ILE A 327 -23.05 -11.13 -23.71
C ILE A 327 -23.80 -10.02 -24.44
N LEU A 328 -23.72 -8.79 -23.92
CA LEU A 328 -24.38 -7.61 -24.48
C LEU A 328 -23.86 -7.29 -25.89
N ARG A 329 -22.57 -7.50 -26.17
CA ARG A 329 -21.98 -7.25 -27.50
C ARG A 329 -22.37 -8.29 -28.55
N LYS A 330 -22.59 -9.56 -28.17
CA LYS A 330 -22.75 -10.68 -29.11
C LYS A 330 -24.14 -10.77 -29.78
N ASN A 331 -25.20 -10.31 -29.12
CA ASN A 331 -26.59 -10.50 -29.58
C ASN A 331 -27.32 -9.19 -29.89
N ASN A 332 -26.62 -8.18 -30.40
CA ASN A 332 -27.15 -6.84 -30.68
C ASN A 332 -28.28 -6.77 -31.74
N ASN A 333 -28.52 -7.82 -32.53
CA ASN A 333 -29.49 -7.78 -33.62
C ASN A 333 -30.85 -8.41 -33.29
N ASN A 334 -31.03 -8.98 -32.08
CA ASN A 334 -32.30 -9.60 -31.69
C ASN A 334 -32.55 -9.40 -30.19
N ILE A 335 -33.42 -8.44 -29.88
CA ILE A 335 -33.73 -8.04 -28.50
C ILE A 335 -34.28 -9.19 -27.65
N LYS A 336 -35.07 -10.09 -28.23
CA LYS A 336 -35.66 -11.23 -27.52
C LYS A 336 -34.62 -12.27 -27.14
N LYS A 337 -33.74 -12.62 -28.08
CA LYS A 337 -32.62 -13.55 -27.82
C LYS A 337 -31.62 -12.96 -26.83
N LEU A 338 -31.34 -11.66 -26.94
CA LEU A 338 -30.49 -10.93 -26.01
C LEU A 338 -31.09 -10.96 -24.58
N ALA A 339 -32.39 -10.67 -24.45
CA ALA A 339 -33.11 -10.73 -23.19
C ALA A 339 -33.05 -12.12 -22.52
N ASP A 340 -33.24 -13.20 -23.30
CA ASP A 340 -33.15 -14.58 -22.81
C ASP A 340 -31.73 -14.92 -22.30
N GLU A 341 -30.68 -14.53 -23.04
CA GLU A 341 -29.30 -14.80 -22.62
C GLU A 341 -28.89 -13.98 -21.40
N ILE A 342 -29.33 -12.72 -21.29
CA ILE A 342 -29.08 -11.86 -20.13
C ILE A 342 -29.69 -12.51 -18.88
N ILE A 343 -31.01 -12.76 -18.89
CA ILE A 343 -31.70 -13.22 -17.68
C ILE A 343 -31.22 -14.59 -17.23
N ALA A 344 -30.95 -15.51 -18.17
CA ALA A 344 -30.44 -16.84 -17.85
C ALA A 344 -29.04 -16.80 -17.23
N ASN A 345 -28.16 -15.90 -17.66
CA ASN A 345 -26.83 -15.75 -17.07
C ASN A 345 -26.88 -14.99 -15.74
N LEU A 346 -27.74 -13.98 -15.62
CA LEU A 346 -27.91 -13.18 -14.39
C LEU A 346 -28.38 -14.06 -13.23
N VAL A 347 -29.42 -14.87 -13.46
CA VAL A 347 -29.93 -15.81 -12.45
C VAL A 347 -28.86 -16.82 -12.05
N LYS A 348 -28.14 -17.42 -13.02
CA LYS A 348 -27.07 -18.39 -12.73
C LYS A 348 -25.88 -17.78 -11.99
N TYR A 349 -25.48 -16.57 -12.37
CA TYR A 349 -24.30 -15.91 -11.79
C TYR A 349 -24.53 -15.51 -10.33
N LEU A 350 -25.74 -15.02 -10.02
CA LEU A 350 -26.18 -14.72 -8.66
C LEU A 350 -26.58 -15.96 -7.86
N SER A 351 -26.53 -17.15 -8.46
CA SER A 351 -27.09 -18.38 -7.87
C SER A 351 -28.54 -18.23 -7.40
N ALA A 352 -29.30 -17.37 -8.08
CA ALA A 352 -30.72 -17.14 -7.83
C ALA A 352 -31.57 -18.25 -8.48
N ASN A 353 -32.86 -18.25 -8.19
CA ASN A 353 -33.75 -19.33 -8.62
C ASN A 353 -34.53 -18.99 -9.88
N GLN A 354 -34.98 -17.74 -10.01
CA GLN A 354 -35.90 -17.32 -11.06
C GLN A 354 -35.64 -15.86 -11.43
N GLY A 355 -35.95 -15.49 -12.67
CA GLY A 355 -35.87 -14.10 -13.10
C GLY A 355 -36.72 -13.79 -14.33
N GLY A 356 -37.13 -12.53 -14.43
CA GLY A 356 -37.87 -11.96 -15.54
C GLY A 356 -37.20 -10.69 -16.05
N LEU A 357 -37.20 -10.50 -17.36
CA LEU A 357 -36.76 -9.27 -17.99
C LEU A 357 -37.94 -8.67 -18.77
N TYR A 358 -38.35 -7.49 -18.34
CA TYR A 358 -39.47 -6.75 -18.90
C TYR A 358 -38.92 -5.57 -19.70
N ILE A 359 -39.41 -5.35 -20.92
CA ILE A 359 -38.94 -4.28 -21.83
C ILE A 359 -40.14 -3.44 -22.24
N ILE A 360 -39.96 -2.12 -22.30
CA ILE A 360 -41.00 -1.19 -22.70
C ILE A 360 -41.14 -1.17 -24.23
N ASP A 361 -42.32 -1.51 -24.70
CA ASP A 361 -42.70 -1.34 -26.10
C ASP A 361 -43.59 -0.11 -26.26
N ASN A 362 -43.26 0.73 -27.24
CA ASN A 362 -44.05 1.92 -27.56
C ASN A 362 -44.81 1.61 -28.84
N LYS A 363 -46.08 1.21 -28.72
CA LYS A 363 -46.96 1.06 -29.88
C LYS A 363 -47.36 2.46 -30.37
N ASP A 364 -47.23 2.70 -31.67
CA ASP A 364 -47.55 4.00 -32.28
C ASP A 364 -49.01 4.40 -31.97
N GLY A 365 -49.17 5.48 -31.18
CA GLY A 365 -50.47 6.06 -30.83
C GLY A 365 -51.17 5.52 -29.56
N GLY A 366 -50.52 4.66 -28.77
CA GLY A 366 -51.05 4.13 -27.50
C GLY A 366 -50.23 4.50 -26.26
N ASP A 367 -50.75 4.18 -25.07
CA ASP A 367 -49.98 4.25 -23.82
C ASP A 367 -48.82 3.26 -23.86
N ALA A 368 -47.65 3.66 -23.34
CA ALA A 368 -46.51 2.76 -23.22
C ALA A 368 -46.90 1.58 -22.31
N VAL A 369 -46.50 0.37 -22.70
CA VAL A 369 -46.71 -0.86 -21.92
C VAL A 369 -45.41 -1.63 -21.78
N MET A 370 -45.26 -2.38 -20.69
CA MET A 370 -44.10 -3.22 -20.49
C MET A 370 -44.47 -4.69 -20.70
N ASP A 371 -43.72 -5.36 -21.58
CA ASP A 371 -43.92 -6.76 -21.90
C ASP A 371 -42.80 -7.62 -21.32
N LEU A 372 -43.17 -8.79 -20.78
CA LEU A 372 -42.23 -9.82 -20.35
C LEU A 372 -41.49 -10.38 -21.59
N SER A 373 -40.29 -9.84 -21.83
CA SER A 373 -39.48 -10.17 -23.01
C SER A 373 -38.73 -11.50 -22.85
N ALA A 374 -38.30 -11.82 -21.64
CA ALA A 374 -37.63 -13.07 -21.32
C ALA A 374 -37.89 -13.50 -19.87
N CYS A 375 -37.85 -14.81 -19.62
CA CYS A 375 -37.94 -15.36 -18.27
C CYS A 375 -37.06 -16.62 -18.14
N TYR A 376 -36.53 -16.85 -16.94
CA TYR A 376 -35.75 -18.03 -16.59
C TYR A 376 -36.39 -18.77 -15.42
N ALA A 377 -36.54 -20.10 -15.58
CA ALA A 377 -37.16 -21.00 -14.60
C ALA A 377 -38.58 -20.59 -14.14
N TRP A 378 -39.32 -19.89 -15.00
CA TRP A 378 -40.70 -19.46 -14.79
C TRP A 378 -41.69 -20.40 -15.49
N ASP A 379 -42.83 -20.72 -14.87
CA ASP A 379 -43.86 -21.56 -15.49
C ASP A 379 -44.49 -20.85 -16.72
N LYS A 380 -44.09 -21.29 -17.92
CA LYS A 380 -44.48 -20.68 -19.20
C LYS A 380 -46.00 -20.70 -19.48
N LYS A 381 -46.83 -21.42 -18.70
CA LYS A 381 -48.24 -21.65 -19.06
C LYS A 381 -49.25 -20.60 -18.55
N LYS A 382 -48.87 -19.60 -17.74
CA LYS A 382 -49.84 -18.63 -17.18
C LYS A 382 -49.66 -17.15 -17.55
N PHE A 383 -48.53 -16.69 -18.11
CA PHE A 383 -48.24 -15.25 -18.24
C PHE A 383 -47.62 -14.82 -19.59
N VAL A 384 -47.94 -15.51 -20.69
CA VAL A 384 -47.34 -15.25 -22.03
C VAL A 384 -47.79 -13.92 -22.69
N SER A 385 -48.64 -13.10 -22.06
CA SER A 385 -49.11 -11.84 -22.63
C SER A 385 -49.78 -10.92 -21.60
N GLN A 386 -49.10 -10.61 -20.49
CA GLN A 386 -49.58 -9.58 -19.58
C GLN A 386 -48.81 -8.29 -19.83
N GLU A 387 -49.48 -7.32 -20.46
CA GLU A 387 -49.00 -5.93 -20.56
C GLU A 387 -49.08 -5.31 -19.16
N ILE A 388 -47.94 -4.87 -18.61
CA ILE A 388 -47.88 -4.21 -17.30
C ILE A 388 -47.92 -2.70 -17.54
N LEU A 389 -48.85 -2.01 -16.87
CA LEU A 389 -48.94 -0.56 -16.89
C LEU A 389 -48.01 0.10 -15.86
N LYS A 390 -47.69 1.36 -16.08
CA LYS A 390 -46.89 2.15 -15.14
C LYS A 390 -47.63 2.28 -13.80
N GLY A 391 -46.96 1.89 -12.71
CA GLY A 391 -47.53 1.82 -11.36
C GLY A 391 -48.29 0.54 -11.02
N GLU A 392 -48.38 -0.43 -11.94
CA GLU A 392 -49.07 -1.70 -11.72
C GLU A 392 -48.13 -2.78 -11.16
N GLY A 393 -48.44 -3.31 -9.96
CA GLY A 393 -47.59 -4.28 -9.28
C GLY A 393 -46.22 -3.71 -8.90
N LEU A 394 -45.31 -4.55 -8.38
CA LEU A 394 -43.98 -4.07 -7.97
C LEU A 394 -43.09 -3.72 -9.18
N VAL A 395 -43.20 -4.46 -10.29
CA VAL A 395 -42.50 -4.16 -11.55
C VAL A 395 -42.95 -2.81 -12.13
N GLY A 396 -44.25 -2.54 -12.18
CA GLY A 396 -44.77 -1.25 -12.63
C GLY A 396 -44.48 -0.11 -11.64
N GLN A 397 -44.37 -0.39 -10.35
CA GLN A 397 -43.94 0.60 -9.35
C GLN A 397 -42.47 0.99 -9.54
N VAL A 398 -41.57 0.02 -9.79
CA VAL A 398 -40.18 0.31 -10.17
C VAL A 398 -40.12 1.15 -11.45
N TRP A 399 -41.01 0.89 -12.41
CA TRP A 399 -41.13 1.73 -13.60
C TRP A 399 -41.58 3.16 -13.28
N GLN A 400 -42.50 3.33 -12.34
CA GLN A 400 -42.98 4.65 -11.94
C GLN A 400 -41.93 5.45 -11.16
N GLU A 401 -41.26 4.82 -10.21
CA GLU A 401 -40.33 5.46 -9.28
C GLU A 401 -38.89 5.52 -9.81
N MET A 402 -38.55 4.69 -10.80
CA MET A 402 -37.19 4.55 -11.35
C MET A 402 -36.14 4.21 -10.28
N ALA A 403 -36.56 3.48 -9.26
CA ALA A 403 -35.76 3.07 -8.10
C ALA A 403 -35.80 1.56 -7.92
N THR A 404 -34.68 0.99 -7.46
CA THR A 404 -34.57 -0.43 -7.13
C THR A 404 -35.46 -0.78 -5.94
N ILE A 405 -36.18 -1.89 -6.02
CA ILE A 405 -36.93 -2.47 -4.91
C ILE A 405 -36.25 -3.79 -4.51
N TYR A 406 -35.90 -3.92 -3.23
CA TYR A 406 -35.40 -5.17 -2.65
C TYR A 406 -36.30 -5.55 -1.47
N LEU A 407 -36.89 -6.75 -1.54
CA LEU A 407 -37.81 -7.28 -0.53
C LEU A 407 -37.28 -8.60 0.02
N THR A 408 -37.27 -8.72 1.35
CA THR A 408 -36.95 -9.96 2.09
C THR A 408 -38.19 -10.61 2.73
N ASP A 409 -39.32 -9.90 2.73
CA ASP A 409 -40.62 -10.44 3.15
C ASP A 409 -41.55 -10.42 1.94
N VAL A 410 -41.63 -11.56 1.25
CA VAL A 410 -42.33 -11.68 -0.03
C VAL A 410 -43.79 -12.09 0.22
N PRO A 411 -44.78 -11.32 -0.28
CA PRO A 411 -46.18 -11.69 -0.12
C PRO A 411 -46.53 -13.04 -0.77
N ASP A 412 -47.32 -13.87 -0.07
CA ASP A 412 -47.55 -15.29 -0.44
C ASP A 412 -48.15 -15.54 -1.84
N ASN A 413 -48.76 -14.52 -2.45
CA ASN A 413 -49.40 -14.58 -3.76
C ASN A 413 -48.71 -13.73 -4.82
N TYR A 414 -47.56 -13.12 -4.52
CA TYR A 414 -46.86 -12.26 -5.48
C TYR A 414 -46.12 -13.07 -6.56
N ILE A 415 -45.29 -14.03 -6.14
CA ILE A 415 -44.54 -14.91 -7.04
C ILE A 415 -44.34 -16.29 -6.39
N LYS A 416 -44.30 -17.35 -7.21
CA LYS A 416 -43.97 -18.70 -6.74
C LYS A 416 -42.91 -19.35 -7.62
N ILE A 417 -41.91 -19.97 -6.99
CA ILE A 417 -40.91 -20.79 -7.67
C ILE A 417 -41.49 -22.20 -7.82
N THR A 418 -41.74 -22.61 -9.07
CA THR A 418 -42.36 -23.89 -9.39
C THR A 418 -41.33 -24.94 -9.76
N SER A 419 -41.42 -26.13 -9.18
CA SER A 419 -40.66 -27.34 -9.54
C SER A 419 -41.61 -28.44 -10.01
N GLY A 420 -41.09 -29.47 -10.68
CA GLY A 420 -41.84 -30.67 -11.04
C GLY A 420 -42.42 -31.46 -9.84
N LEU A 421 -42.07 -31.07 -8.61
CA LEU A 421 -42.48 -31.70 -7.36
C LEU A 421 -43.32 -30.78 -6.42
N GLY A 422 -43.59 -29.52 -6.79
CA GLY A 422 -44.34 -28.56 -5.96
C GLY A 422 -43.96 -27.08 -6.20
N ASP A 423 -44.61 -26.14 -5.53
CA ASP A 423 -44.33 -24.69 -5.55
C ASP A 423 -43.91 -24.15 -4.17
N SER A 424 -43.03 -23.15 -4.14
CA SER A 424 -42.60 -22.46 -2.90
C SER A 424 -42.40 -20.96 -3.12
N ASN A 425 -42.63 -20.17 -2.08
CA ASN A 425 -42.40 -18.72 -2.10
C ASN A 425 -40.89 -18.43 -1.95
N PRO A 426 -40.32 -17.49 -2.72
CA PRO A 426 -38.94 -17.06 -2.52
C PRO A 426 -38.79 -16.30 -1.21
N THR A 427 -37.58 -16.32 -0.67
CA THR A 427 -37.21 -15.57 0.54
C THR A 427 -36.89 -14.11 0.19
N SER A 428 -36.41 -13.84 -1.03
CA SER A 428 -36.07 -12.49 -1.43
C SER A 428 -36.37 -12.22 -2.91
N ILE A 429 -36.69 -10.97 -3.21
CA ILE A 429 -36.91 -10.46 -4.57
C ILE A 429 -36.17 -9.15 -4.76
N LEU A 430 -35.42 -9.06 -5.86
CA LEU A 430 -34.72 -7.88 -6.32
C LEU A 430 -35.30 -7.42 -7.66
N ILE A 431 -35.79 -6.19 -7.72
CA ILE A 431 -36.37 -5.57 -8.92
C ILE A 431 -35.60 -4.30 -9.23
N VAL A 432 -34.93 -4.26 -10.37
CA VAL A 432 -34.01 -3.17 -10.75
C VAL A 432 -34.47 -2.53 -12.07
N PRO A 433 -34.60 -1.19 -12.13
CA PRO A 433 -34.95 -0.50 -13.36
C PRO A 433 -33.79 -0.52 -14.36
N LEU A 434 -34.10 -0.85 -15.62
CA LEU A 434 -33.17 -0.69 -16.74
C LEU A 434 -33.26 0.75 -17.24
N LYS A 435 -32.41 1.65 -16.73
CA LYS A 435 -32.43 3.08 -17.11
C LYS A 435 -31.06 3.61 -17.54
N VAL A 436 -31.07 4.59 -18.46
CA VAL A 436 -29.91 5.40 -18.88
C VAL A 436 -30.40 6.83 -19.14
N ASN A 437 -29.64 7.85 -18.68
CA ASN A 437 -29.98 9.27 -18.85
C ASN A 437 -31.43 9.62 -18.42
N ASP A 438 -31.86 9.11 -17.27
CA ASP A 438 -33.22 9.26 -16.72
C ASP A 438 -34.36 8.71 -17.60
N GLN A 439 -34.02 7.98 -18.66
CA GLN A 439 -34.97 7.23 -19.47
C GLN A 439 -34.93 5.76 -19.09
N ILE A 440 -36.09 5.21 -18.75
CA ILE A 440 -36.26 3.79 -18.46
C ILE A 440 -36.64 3.02 -19.73
N TYR A 441 -36.03 1.87 -19.93
CA TYR A 441 -36.21 0.98 -21.08
C TYR A 441 -36.84 -0.36 -20.69
N GLY A 442 -36.89 -0.67 -19.40
CA GLY A 442 -37.45 -1.91 -18.88
C GLY A 442 -37.13 -2.11 -17.40
N VAL A 443 -37.40 -3.31 -16.90
CA VAL A 443 -37.15 -3.72 -15.52
C VAL A 443 -36.63 -5.16 -15.51
N VAL A 444 -35.66 -5.45 -14.65
CA VAL A 444 -35.25 -6.82 -14.34
C VAL A 444 -35.76 -7.21 -12.96
N GLU A 445 -36.34 -8.40 -12.85
CA GLU A 445 -36.83 -8.99 -11.61
C GLU A 445 -36.10 -10.31 -11.37
N ILE A 446 -35.60 -10.52 -10.15
CA ILE A 446 -34.87 -11.71 -9.76
C ILE A 446 -35.41 -12.18 -8.41
N ALA A 447 -35.76 -13.46 -8.33
CA ALA A 447 -36.25 -14.09 -7.11
C ALA A 447 -35.30 -15.20 -6.65
N SER A 448 -35.07 -15.27 -5.34
CA SER A 448 -34.12 -16.20 -4.72
C SER A 448 -34.63 -16.73 -3.38
N PHE A 449 -34.24 -17.95 -3.03
CA PHE A 449 -34.40 -18.49 -1.67
C PHE A 449 -33.36 -17.94 -0.68
N ASN A 450 -32.30 -17.32 -1.18
CA ASN A 450 -31.27 -16.68 -0.37
C ASN A 450 -31.43 -15.15 -0.43
N GLU A 451 -31.05 -14.45 0.62
CA GLU A 451 -30.95 -12.99 0.60
C GLU A 451 -29.79 -12.54 -0.30
N PHE A 452 -29.98 -11.42 -1.02
CA PHE A 452 -28.92 -10.80 -1.80
C PHE A 452 -28.05 -9.92 -0.91
N THR A 453 -26.74 -10.07 -1.03
CA THR A 453 -25.77 -9.18 -0.38
C THR A 453 -25.76 -7.81 -1.04
N ALA A 454 -25.34 -6.77 -0.31
CA ALA A 454 -25.27 -5.41 -0.86
C ALA A 454 -24.44 -5.30 -2.15
N ASN A 455 -23.35 -6.08 -2.26
CA ASN A 455 -22.51 -6.11 -3.46
C ASN A 455 -23.21 -6.76 -4.66
N GLU A 456 -24.04 -7.79 -4.43
CA GLU A 456 -24.83 -8.42 -5.49
C GLU A 456 -25.90 -7.47 -6.01
N ILE A 457 -26.56 -6.70 -5.12
CA ILE A 457 -27.53 -5.68 -5.50
C ILE A 457 -26.85 -4.59 -6.35
N GLU A 458 -25.75 -4.01 -5.86
CA GLU A 458 -24.98 -2.99 -6.57
C GLU A 458 -24.48 -3.51 -7.94
N PHE A 459 -24.06 -4.77 -8.01
CA PHE A 459 -23.68 -5.43 -9.25
C PHE A 459 -24.83 -5.48 -10.25
N VAL A 460 -26.04 -5.90 -9.82
CA VAL A 460 -27.22 -5.94 -10.70
C VAL A 460 -27.61 -4.54 -11.16
N GLU A 461 -27.52 -3.52 -10.31
CA GLU A 461 -27.77 -2.12 -10.68
C GLU A 461 -26.83 -1.63 -11.79
N LYS A 462 -25.52 -1.91 -11.67
CA LYS A 462 -24.53 -1.57 -12.71
C LYS A 462 -24.76 -2.33 -14.02
N ILE A 463 -25.12 -3.60 -13.92
CA ILE A 463 -25.48 -4.42 -15.09
C ILE A 463 -26.76 -3.93 -15.74
N ALA A 464 -27.77 -3.53 -14.95
CA ALA A 464 -29.03 -2.97 -15.44
C ALA A 464 -28.82 -1.72 -16.28
N GLU A 465 -27.91 -0.83 -15.89
CA GLU A 465 -27.51 0.33 -16.69
C GLU A 465 -26.89 -0.09 -18.04
N SER A 466 -25.99 -1.07 -18.03
CA SER A 466 -25.36 -1.60 -19.25
C SER A 466 -26.36 -2.28 -20.19
N ILE A 467 -27.31 -3.05 -19.62
CA ILE A 467 -28.40 -3.68 -20.36
C ILE A 467 -29.30 -2.60 -20.98
N ALA A 468 -29.67 -1.58 -20.21
CA ALA A 468 -30.50 -0.46 -20.66
C ALA A 468 -29.85 0.30 -21.82
N SER A 469 -28.55 0.60 -21.72
CA SER A 469 -27.79 1.24 -22.81
C SER A 469 -27.76 0.40 -24.07
N THR A 470 -27.62 -0.92 -23.93
CA THR A 470 -27.61 -1.84 -25.06
C THR A 470 -28.99 -1.93 -25.71
N ILE A 471 -30.06 -2.12 -24.92
CA ILE A 471 -31.45 -2.12 -25.40
C ILE A 471 -31.78 -0.82 -26.14
N SER A 472 -31.42 0.33 -25.56
CA SER A 472 -31.59 1.65 -26.18
C SER A 472 -30.91 1.71 -27.55
N SER A 473 -29.64 1.31 -27.62
CA SER A 473 -28.87 1.30 -28.86
C SER A 473 -29.48 0.38 -29.93
N VAL A 474 -29.96 -0.82 -29.54
CA VAL A 474 -30.64 -1.75 -30.45
C VAL A 474 -31.95 -1.17 -30.96
N LYS A 475 -32.76 -0.53 -30.10
CA LYS A 475 -34.03 0.10 -30.47
C LYS A 475 -33.83 1.30 -31.39
N ILE A 476 -32.82 2.13 -31.12
CA ILE A 476 -32.45 3.28 -31.97
C ILE A 476 -32.00 2.80 -33.35
N ASN A 477 -31.14 1.79 -33.42
CA ASN A 477 -30.66 1.24 -34.70
C ASN A 477 -31.82 0.66 -35.53
N ALA A 478 -32.72 -0.11 -34.91
CA ALA A 478 -33.90 -0.65 -35.58
C ALA A 478 -34.83 0.45 -36.11
N THR A 479 -35.06 1.50 -35.32
CA THR A 479 -35.89 2.64 -35.73
C THR A 479 -35.22 3.42 -36.88
N THR A 480 -33.91 3.64 -36.80
CA THR A 480 -33.14 4.34 -37.83
C THR A 480 -33.17 3.57 -39.16
N GLN A 481 -33.03 2.24 -39.11
CA GLN A 481 -33.12 1.37 -40.29
C GLN A 481 -34.49 1.48 -40.96
N ARG A 482 -35.58 1.40 -40.19
CA ARG A 482 -36.95 1.56 -40.70
C ARG A 482 -37.18 2.93 -41.33
N LEU A 483 -36.78 4.01 -40.66
CA LEU A 483 -36.94 5.37 -41.18
C LEU A 483 -36.11 5.62 -42.46
N LEU A 484 -34.93 5.00 -42.56
CA LEU A 484 -34.11 5.08 -43.77
C LEU A 484 -34.79 4.37 -44.96
N GLU A 485 -35.38 3.20 -44.73
CA GLU A 485 -36.16 2.46 -45.73
C GLU A 485 -37.38 3.29 -46.20
N GLU A 486 -38.17 3.85 -45.27
CA GLU A 486 -39.30 4.74 -45.58
C GLU A 486 -38.86 5.99 -46.37
N SER A 487 -37.73 6.61 -45.99
CA SER A 487 -37.18 7.77 -46.69
C SER A 487 -36.72 7.44 -48.11
N GLN A 488 -36.17 6.24 -48.33
CA GLN A 488 -35.75 5.78 -49.65
C GLN A 488 -36.96 5.55 -50.57
N GLU A 489 -37.99 4.87 -50.06
CA GLU A 489 -39.24 4.65 -50.79
C GLU A 489 -39.91 5.98 -51.19
N MET A 490 -39.99 6.93 -50.24
CA MET A 490 -40.56 8.25 -50.50
C MET A 490 -39.77 9.03 -51.56
N THR A 491 -38.44 8.91 -51.58
CA THR A 491 -37.58 9.57 -52.57
C THR A 491 -37.83 9.03 -53.99
N GLU A 492 -38.00 7.71 -54.12
CA GLU A 492 -38.28 7.08 -55.41
C GLU A 492 -39.67 7.46 -55.94
N GLN A 493 -40.67 7.54 -55.06
CA GLN A 493 -42.01 8.02 -55.42
C GLN A 493 -41.99 9.47 -55.94
N MET A 494 -41.27 10.38 -55.28
CA MET A 494 -41.16 11.77 -55.73
C MET A 494 -40.49 11.89 -57.11
N ARG A 495 -39.44 11.10 -57.38
CA ARG A 495 -38.79 11.06 -58.71
C ARG A 495 -39.75 10.63 -59.81
N SER A 496 -40.60 9.62 -59.55
CA SER A 496 -41.60 9.18 -60.51
C SER A 496 -42.64 10.28 -60.82
N GLN A 497 -43.08 11.03 -59.81
CA GLN A 497 -44.04 12.12 -59.99
C GLN A 497 -43.45 13.31 -60.76
N GLU A 498 -42.17 13.64 -60.54
CA GLU A 498 -41.49 14.73 -61.23
C GLU A 498 -41.39 14.49 -62.75
N GLU A 499 -41.06 13.26 -63.17
CA GLU A 499 -40.95 12.91 -64.59
C GLU A 499 -42.31 12.91 -65.30
N GLU A 500 -43.38 12.47 -64.63
CA GLU A 500 -44.74 12.50 -65.17
C GLU A 500 -45.24 13.94 -65.38
N MET A 501 -44.96 14.85 -64.43
CA MET A 501 -45.29 16.28 -64.58
C MET A 501 -44.52 16.95 -65.74
N ARG A 502 -43.25 16.58 -65.94
CA ARG A 502 -42.42 17.11 -67.02
C ARG A 502 -43.00 16.79 -68.39
N GLN A 503 -43.43 15.55 -68.61
CA GLN A 503 -44.05 15.12 -69.88
C GLN A 503 -45.35 15.87 -70.18
N ASN A 504 -46.23 16.02 -69.18
CA ASN A 504 -47.49 16.76 -69.35
C ASN A 504 -47.28 18.23 -69.75
N MET A 505 -46.20 18.86 -69.27
CA MET A 505 -45.90 20.25 -69.58
C MET A 505 -45.38 20.45 -71.02
N GLU A 506 -44.60 19.49 -71.54
CA GLU A 506 -44.10 19.51 -72.92
C GLU A 506 -45.24 19.39 -73.96
N GLU A 507 -46.22 18.52 -73.71
CA GLU A 507 -47.36 18.29 -74.61
C GLU A 507 -48.30 19.51 -74.70
N LEU A 508 -48.52 20.18 -73.56
CA LEU A 508 -49.39 21.35 -73.46
C LEU A 508 -48.81 22.55 -74.23
N GLN A 509 -47.48 22.71 -74.21
CA GLN A 509 -46.79 23.79 -74.92
C GLN A 509 -46.86 23.62 -76.45
N ALA A 510 -46.67 22.40 -76.96
CA ALA A 510 -46.72 22.12 -78.40
C ALA A 510 -48.10 22.45 -79.01
N THR A 511 -49.18 22.14 -78.29
CA THR A 511 -50.56 22.39 -78.74
C THR A 511 -50.86 23.89 -78.88
N GLN A 512 -50.28 24.72 -78.01
CA GLN A 512 -50.52 26.16 -77.99
C GLN A 512 -49.85 26.87 -79.18
N GLU A 513 -48.65 26.43 -79.57
CA GLU A 513 -47.89 26.99 -80.70
C GLU A 513 -48.61 26.76 -82.05
N GLU A 514 -49.22 25.59 -82.25
CA GLU A 514 -49.89 25.24 -83.50
C GLU A 514 -51.16 26.08 -83.74
N MET A 515 -51.93 26.33 -82.68
CA MET A 515 -53.14 27.16 -82.75
C MET A 515 -52.82 28.62 -83.14
N GLN A 516 -51.77 29.20 -82.57
CA GLN A 516 -51.38 30.58 -82.89
C GLN A 516 -50.95 30.75 -84.36
N ARG A 517 -50.24 29.76 -84.92
CA ARG A 517 -49.78 29.81 -86.31
C ARG A 517 -50.95 29.84 -87.30
N SER A 518 -51.96 28.98 -87.11
CA SER A 518 -53.12 28.90 -88.01
C SER A 518 -53.93 30.21 -88.05
N GLN A 519 -54.04 30.90 -86.91
CA GLN A 519 -54.79 32.15 -86.84
C GLN A 519 -54.13 33.29 -87.61
N GLN A 520 -52.80 33.42 -87.50
CA GLN A 520 -52.06 34.45 -88.24
C GLN A 520 -52.16 34.29 -89.76
N GLU A 521 -52.19 33.05 -90.26
CA GLU A 521 -52.29 32.76 -91.70
C GLU A 521 -53.65 33.19 -92.29
N SER A 522 -54.74 33.00 -91.55
CA SER A 522 -56.09 33.39 -91.98
C SER A 522 -56.25 34.91 -92.07
N GLU A 523 -55.71 35.64 -91.09
CA GLU A 523 -55.74 37.10 -91.05
C GLU A 523 -55.00 37.72 -92.24
N GLY A 524 -53.78 37.24 -92.53
CA GLY A 524 -52.98 37.74 -93.66
C GLY A 524 -53.65 37.54 -95.03
N THR A 525 -54.38 36.44 -95.22
CA THR A 525 -55.07 36.16 -96.48
C THR A 525 -56.23 37.13 -96.73
N MET A 526 -56.99 37.49 -95.69
CA MET A 526 -58.15 38.37 -95.81
C MET A 526 -57.75 39.84 -96.10
N GLU A 527 -56.62 40.27 -95.54
CA GLU A 527 -56.07 41.61 -95.79
C GLU A 527 -55.67 41.79 -97.26
N ALA A 528 -55.04 40.78 -97.88
CA ALA A 528 -54.65 40.82 -99.29
C ALA A 528 -55.86 41.04 -100.22
N VAL A 529 -56.97 40.30 -100.00
CA VAL A 529 -58.19 40.43 -100.80
C VAL A 529 -58.81 41.83 -100.67
N ASN A 530 -58.83 42.38 -99.45
CA ASN A 530 -59.42 43.70 -99.19
C ASN A 530 -58.68 44.83 -99.93
N ASN A 531 -57.41 44.67 -100.29
CA ASN A 531 -56.62 45.70 -100.96
C ASN A 531 -56.61 45.60 -102.50
N SER A 532 -56.99 44.46 -103.09
CA SER A 532 -56.83 44.25 -104.54
C SER A 532 -58.06 44.54 -105.41
N VAL A 533 -59.28 44.48 -104.87
CA VAL A 533 -60.53 44.59 -105.67
C VAL A 533 -61.47 45.59 -105.02
N ALA A 534 -62.31 46.30 -105.78
CA ALA A 534 -63.37 47.11 -105.16
C ALA A 534 -64.41 46.20 -104.53
N PHE A 535 -64.65 46.41 -103.24
CA PHE A 535 -65.41 45.49 -102.42
C PHE A 535 -66.35 46.24 -101.49
N LEU A 536 -67.55 45.71 -101.38
CA LEU A 536 -68.45 46.06 -100.30
C LEU A 536 -69.23 44.86 -99.80
N GLU A 537 -69.58 44.91 -98.53
CA GLU A 537 -70.51 43.99 -97.88
C GLU A 537 -71.82 44.72 -97.67
N MET A 538 -72.93 44.05 -97.95
CA MET A 538 -74.26 44.54 -97.65
C MET A 538 -75.07 43.46 -96.94
N ASN A 539 -76.14 43.87 -96.26
CA ASN A 539 -77.10 42.92 -95.72
C ASN A 539 -78.05 42.40 -96.84
N SER A 540 -78.95 41.48 -96.49
CA SER A 540 -79.92 40.89 -97.42
C SER A 540 -80.87 41.91 -98.06
N ASP A 541 -81.08 43.06 -97.42
CA ASP A 541 -81.96 44.13 -97.90
C ASP A 541 -81.23 45.17 -98.77
N GLY A 542 -79.93 44.96 -99.04
CA GLY A 542 -79.12 45.84 -99.87
C GLY A 542 -78.59 47.09 -99.17
N LYS A 543 -78.61 47.15 -97.84
CA LYS A 543 -77.91 48.19 -97.05
C LYS A 543 -76.44 47.85 -96.89
N ILE A 544 -75.57 48.81 -97.16
CA ILE A 544 -74.12 48.64 -97.13
C ILE A 544 -73.63 48.56 -95.66
N LEU A 545 -72.90 47.49 -95.32
CA LEU A 545 -72.34 47.22 -94.00
C LEU A 545 -70.85 47.54 -93.91
N LYS A 546 -70.11 47.23 -94.98
CA LYS A 546 -68.68 47.48 -95.09
C LYS A 546 -68.38 47.83 -96.53
N ILE A 547 -67.38 48.68 -96.75
CA ILE A 547 -66.92 49.06 -98.07
C ILE A 547 -65.44 49.37 -97.96
N ASN A 548 -64.65 48.92 -98.92
CA ASN A 548 -63.22 49.18 -98.95
C ASN A 548 -62.91 50.43 -99.78
N GLN A 549 -61.67 50.92 -99.65
CA GLN A 549 -61.24 52.16 -100.27
C GLN A 549 -61.35 52.14 -101.80
N ASN A 550 -61.02 51.01 -102.42
CA ASN A 550 -61.11 50.83 -103.87
C ASN A 550 -62.52 51.12 -104.42
N PHE A 551 -63.58 50.69 -103.73
CA PHE A 551 -64.95 50.98 -104.17
C PHE A 551 -65.32 52.45 -103.97
N LEU A 552 -64.86 53.07 -102.87
CA LEU A 552 -65.08 54.48 -102.59
C LEU A 552 -64.43 55.38 -103.65
N ASP A 553 -63.21 55.06 -104.03
CA ASP A 553 -62.42 55.81 -105.01
C ASP A 553 -63.08 55.80 -106.40
N ILE A 554 -63.62 54.66 -106.83
CA ILE A 554 -64.35 54.53 -108.10
C ILE A 554 -65.63 55.38 -108.10
N MET A 555 -66.39 55.36 -107.00
CA MET A 555 -67.71 55.98 -106.94
C MET A 555 -67.70 57.45 -106.47
N GLY A 556 -66.58 57.94 -105.94
CA GLY A 556 -66.40 59.31 -105.47
C GLY A 556 -67.15 59.64 -104.18
N TYR A 557 -67.51 58.63 -103.39
CA TYR A 557 -68.20 58.80 -102.10
C TYR A 557 -67.22 58.65 -100.92
N ARG A 558 -67.55 59.26 -99.79
CA ARG A 558 -66.86 58.97 -98.52
C ARG A 558 -67.55 57.79 -97.85
N LYS A 559 -66.79 56.99 -97.09
CA LYS A 559 -67.31 55.81 -96.38
C LYS A 559 -68.57 56.12 -95.56
N ASP A 560 -68.53 57.20 -94.79
CA ASP A 560 -69.62 57.60 -93.88
C ASP A 560 -70.89 58.04 -94.62
N ASP A 561 -70.79 58.39 -95.91
CA ASP A 561 -71.95 58.72 -96.75
C ASP A 561 -72.70 57.46 -97.24
N LEU A 562 -72.09 56.28 -97.12
CA LEU A 562 -72.58 55.04 -97.74
C LEU A 562 -72.90 53.93 -96.75
N ILE A 563 -72.24 53.87 -95.59
CA ILE A 563 -72.57 52.86 -94.58
C ILE A 563 -74.01 53.08 -94.08
N GLY A 564 -74.82 52.02 -94.16
CA GLY A 564 -76.25 52.05 -93.81
C GLY A 564 -77.18 52.50 -94.93
N GLU A 565 -76.66 53.18 -95.95
CA GLU A 565 -77.41 53.53 -97.16
C GLU A 565 -77.67 52.30 -98.02
N HIS A 566 -78.76 52.36 -98.79
CA HIS A 566 -79.12 51.28 -99.69
C HIS A 566 -78.36 51.41 -101.01
N HIS A 567 -77.84 50.28 -101.52
CA HIS A 567 -77.08 50.15 -102.77
C HIS A 567 -77.69 50.90 -103.98
N ARG A 568 -79.00 51.16 -103.99
CA ARG A 568 -79.72 51.92 -105.02
C ARG A 568 -79.23 53.36 -105.18
N ILE A 569 -78.47 53.87 -104.21
CA ILE A 569 -77.84 55.19 -104.29
C ILE A 569 -76.95 55.32 -105.54
N PHE A 570 -76.34 54.22 -105.99
CA PHE A 570 -75.48 54.17 -107.17
C PHE A 570 -76.24 53.99 -108.49
N VAL A 571 -77.57 53.97 -108.51
CA VAL A 571 -78.37 53.76 -109.74
C VAL A 571 -78.95 55.08 -110.25
N ALA A 572 -79.12 55.26 -111.56
CA ALA A 572 -79.71 56.46 -112.16
C ALA A 572 -81.18 56.66 -111.74
N LYS A 573 -81.67 57.92 -111.67
CA LYS A 573 -82.99 58.22 -111.10
C LYS A 573 -84.15 57.60 -111.88
N GLU A 574 -84.05 57.51 -113.21
CA GLU A 574 -85.07 56.89 -114.05
C GLU A 574 -85.13 55.35 -113.87
N ASP A 575 -83.98 54.71 -113.61
CA ASP A 575 -83.86 53.24 -113.51
C ASP A 575 -84.15 52.70 -112.10
N LYS A 576 -84.27 53.57 -111.08
CA LYS A 576 -84.52 53.17 -109.69
C LYS A 576 -85.84 52.42 -109.47
N GLN A 577 -86.80 52.55 -110.38
CA GLN A 577 -88.09 51.85 -110.32
C GLN A 577 -88.21 50.71 -111.33
N ASP A 578 -87.16 50.42 -112.09
CA ASP A 578 -87.16 49.33 -113.07
C ASP A 578 -87.33 47.97 -112.38
N GLU A 579 -88.17 47.11 -112.96
CA GLU A 579 -88.41 45.75 -112.45
C GLU A 579 -87.13 44.90 -112.50
N ALA A 580 -86.20 45.21 -113.41
CA ALA A 580 -84.89 44.54 -113.47
C ALA A 580 -84.07 44.70 -112.17
N TYR A 581 -84.10 45.88 -111.52
CA TYR A 581 -83.37 46.13 -110.28
C TYR A 581 -83.99 45.40 -109.08
N LYS A 582 -85.32 45.35 -108.99
CA LYS A 582 -86.03 44.60 -107.94
C LYS A 582 -85.83 43.08 -108.10
N GLN A 583 -85.75 42.60 -109.33
CA GLN A 583 -85.48 41.19 -109.62
C GLN A 583 -84.07 40.77 -109.16
N LEU A 584 -83.05 41.62 -109.33
CA LEU A 584 -81.68 41.37 -108.84
C LEU A 584 -81.68 41.05 -107.33
N PHE A 585 -82.28 41.90 -106.50
CA PHE A 585 -82.31 41.68 -105.05
C PHE A 585 -83.18 40.49 -104.62
N ARG A 586 -84.27 40.19 -105.34
CA ARG A 586 -85.05 38.95 -105.12
C ARG A 586 -84.22 37.69 -105.35
N GLU A 587 -83.34 37.69 -106.35
CA GLU A 587 -82.49 36.54 -106.64
C GLU A 587 -81.35 36.40 -105.61
N LEU A 588 -80.76 37.52 -105.19
CA LEU A 588 -79.73 37.53 -104.14
C LEU A 588 -80.28 37.07 -102.78
N ALA A 589 -81.51 37.46 -102.44
CA ALA A 589 -82.19 37.01 -101.23
C ALA A 589 -82.45 35.49 -101.22
N ASN A 590 -82.51 34.85 -102.40
CA ASN A 590 -82.62 33.39 -102.55
C ASN A 590 -81.26 32.69 -102.69
N GLY A 591 -80.15 33.36 -102.35
CA GLY A 591 -78.81 32.78 -102.39
C GLY A 591 -78.21 32.62 -103.79
N LYS A 592 -78.88 33.10 -104.85
CA LYS A 592 -78.35 33.03 -106.21
C LYS A 592 -77.30 34.11 -106.43
N LYS A 593 -76.12 33.73 -106.90
CA LYS A 593 -75.07 34.67 -107.30
C LYS A 593 -75.48 35.39 -108.58
N ARG A 594 -75.14 36.67 -108.68
CA ARG A 594 -75.40 37.48 -109.88
C ARG A 594 -74.17 38.26 -110.26
N HIS A 595 -73.91 38.37 -111.55
CA HIS A 595 -72.85 39.20 -112.08
C HIS A 595 -73.28 39.83 -113.40
N GLY A 596 -72.59 40.89 -113.80
CA GLY A 596 -72.82 41.57 -115.06
C GLY A 596 -72.21 42.96 -115.09
N GLU A 597 -72.34 43.60 -116.23
CA GLU A 597 -71.95 44.99 -116.42
C GLU A 597 -73.13 45.87 -116.11
N PHE A 598 -72.88 46.87 -115.27
CA PHE A 598 -73.90 47.80 -114.86
C PHE A 598 -73.39 49.22 -114.92
N GLN A 599 -74.23 50.10 -115.43
CA GLN A 599 -74.03 51.52 -115.29
C GLN A 599 -74.42 51.95 -113.87
N ARG A 600 -73.54 52.71 -113.25
CA ARG A 600 -73.68 53.29 -111.91
C ARG A 600 -73.43 54.78 -111.98
N ILE A 601 -73.98 55.51 -111.02
CA ILE A 601 -73.86 56.96 -110.94
C ILE A 601 -72.99 57.32 -109.75
N SER A 602 -71.88 58.02 -110.03
CA SER A 602 -70.97 58.54 -109.01
C SER A 602 -71.63 59.66 -108.20
N LYS A 603 -71.02 60.08 -107.09
CA LYS A 603 -71.52 61.19 -106.27
C LYS A 603 -71.68 62.51 -107.05
N LEU A 604 -70.82 62.72 -108.06
CA LEU A 604 -70.82 63.91 -108.91
C LEU A 604 -71.83 63.81 -110.08
N GLY A 605 -72.56 62.70 -110.19
CA GLY A 605 -73.56 62.47 -111.25
C GLY A 605 -72.99 61.85 -112.52
N GLU A 606 -71.73 61.43 -112.52
CA GLU A 606 -71.07 60.83 -113.68
C GLU A 606 -71.45 59.35 -113.82
N ALA A 607 -71.63 58.89 -115.07
CA ALA A 607 -71.80 57.48 -115.36
C ALA A 607 -70.47 56.71 -115.17
N ARG A 608 -70.52 55.64 -114.39
CA ARG A 608 -69.44 54.67 -114.17
C ARG A 608 -69.92 53.30 -114.65
N PHE A 609 -69.14 52.62 -115.47
CA PHE A 609 -69.48 51.29 -115.96
C PHE A 609 -68.71 50.26 -115.15
N LEU A 610 -69.41 49.49 -114.32
CA LEU A 610 -68.79 48.51 -113.42
C LEU A 610 -69.19 47.09 -113.81
N TYR A 611 -68.21 46.19 -113.88
CA TYR A 611 -68.50 44.76 -113.83
C TYR A 611 -68.61 44.35 -112.37
N GLU A 612 -69.80 43.96 -111.95
CA GLU A 612 -70.12 43.66 -110.57
C GLU A 612 -70.45 42.17 -110.39
N SER A 613 -69.99 41.57 -109.30
CA SER A 613 -70.30 40.21 -108.89
C SER A 613 -70.78 40.17 -107.44
N TYR A 614 -72.01 39.71 -107.26
CA TYR A 614 -72.72 39.61 -106.00
C TYR A 614 -72.73 38.15 -105.52
N ALA A 615 -72.16 37.92 -104.35
CA ALA A 615 -71.99 36.61 -103.73
C ALA A 615 -72.60 36.58 -102.31
N PRO A 616 -73.75 35.93 -102.11
CA PRO A 616 -74.31 35.72 -100.79
C PRO A 616 -73.46 34.75 -99.95
N VAL A 617 -73.24 35.07 -98.68
CA VAL A 617 -72.58 34.23 -97.67
C VAL A 617 -73.65 33.66 -96.75
N LEU A 618 -73.69 32.33 -96.60
CA LEU A 618 -74.70 31.63 -95.80
C LEU A 618 -74.25 31.48 -94.35
N LYS A 619 -75.20 31.49 -93.42
CA LYS A 619 -75.00 30.99 -92.05
C LYS A 619 -75.14 29.47 -92.01
N SER A 620 -74.79 28.85 -90.88
CA SER A 620 -74.95 27.41 -90.62
C SER A 620 -76.39 26.91 -90.78
N ASP A 621 -77.39 27.80 -90.72
CA ASP A 621 -78.82 27.50 -90.86
C ASP A 621 -79.39 27.69 -92.29
N GLY A 622 -78.55 28.08 -93.25
CA GLY A 622 -78.94 28.29 -94.65
C GLY A 622 -79.55 29.67 -94.96
N SER A 623 -79.73 30.55 -93.97
CA SER A 623 -80.12 31.94 -94.20
C SER A 623 -78.93 32.78 -94.69
N ILE A 624 -79.21 33.87 -95.43
CA ILE A 624 -78.16 34.79 -95.92
C ILE A 624 -77.61 35.58 -94.73
N SER A 625 -76.32 35.40 -94.45
CA SER A 625 -75.56 36.17 -93.44
C SER A 625 -75.30 37.60 -93.92
N LYS A 626 -74.77 37.71 -95.14
CA LYS A 626 -74.43 38.97 -95.83
C LYS A 626 -74.25 38.70 -97.32
N ILE A 627 -74.27 39.75 -98.13
CA ILE A 627 -73.95 39.69 -99.56
C ILE A 627 -72.64 40.46 -99.77
N LEU A 628 -71.68 39.78 -100.40
CA LEU A 628 -70.43 40.38 -100.81
C LEU A 628 -70.57 40.86 -102.25
N LEU A 629 -70.18 42.10 -102.51
CA LEU A 629 -70.15 42.67 -103.83
C LEU A 629 -68.70 42.99 -104.18
N PHE A 630 -68.25 42.44 -105.30
CA PHE A 630 -66.97 42.77 -105.91
C PHE A 630 -67.22 43.53 -107.20
N ALA A 631 -66.49 44.60 -107.43
CA ALA A 631 -66.62 45.43 -108.61
C ALA A 631 -65.26 45.66 -109.29
N TYR A 632 -65.31 45.77 -110.62
CA TYR A 632 -64.19 46.19 -111.45
C TYR A 632 -64.64 47.37 -112.32
N ASP A 633 -63.86 48.44 -112.33
CA ASP A 633 -64.18 49.65 -113.09
C ASP A 633 -63.78 49.48 -114.57
N LEU A 634 -64.77 49.48 -115.45
CA LEU A 634 -64.63 49.42 -116.90
C LEU A 634 -64.81 50.80 -117.56
N THR A 635 -65.01 51.88 -116.79
CA THR A 635 -65.35 53.20 -117.34
C THR A 635 -64.31 53.69 -118.36
N ARG A 636 -63.00 53.55 -118.06
CA ARG A 636 -61.92 53.93 -118.99
C ARG A 636 -61.92 53.09 -120.27
N PHE A 637 -62.36 51.84 -120.21
CA PHE A 637 -62.47 50.98 -121.39
C PHE A 637 -63.57 51.52 -122.32
N TYR A 638 -64.73 51.88 -121.77
CA TYR A 638 -65.84 52.46 -122.52
C TYR A 638 -65.52 53.86 -123.07
N GLU A 639 -64.96 54.77 -122.26
CA GLU A 639 -64.53 56.11 -122.71
C GLU A 639 -63.53 56.05 -123.86
N LYS A 640 -62.64 55.05 -123.86
CA LYS A 640 -61.68 54.83 -124.94
C LYS A 640 -62.37 54.25 -126.19
N SER A 641 -63.34 53.35 -126.03
CA SER A 641 -64.12 52.82 -127.15
C SER A 641 -65.03 53.87 -127.81
N GLU A 642 -65.59 54.81 -127.03
CA GLU A 642 -66.40 55.93 -127.55
C GLU A 642 -65.53 56.97 -128.27
N LYS A 643 -64.32 57.27 -127.77
CA LYS A 643 -63.35 58.14 -128.46
C LYS A 643 -62.86 57.53 -129.78
N VAL A 644 -62.61 56.23 -129.81
CA VAL A 644 -62.24 55.50 -131.05
C VAL A 644 -63.41 55.43 -132.04
N ALA A 645 -64.66 55.32 -131.56
CA ALA A 645 -65.84 55.36 -132.42
C ALA A 645 -66.20 56.78 -132.95
N GLN A 646 -65.74 57.85 -132.29
CA GLN A 646 -65.88 59.23 -132.78
C GLN A 646 -64.76 59.67 -133.75
N GLU A 647 -63.63 58.97 -133.79
CA GLU A 647 -62.52 59.25 -134.72
C GLU A 647 -62.65 58.50 -136.08
N GLU A 648 -63.58 57.55 -136.22
CA GLU A 648 -63.83 56.78 -137.46
C GLU A 648 -65.27 56.91 -137.99
N GLY A 649 -65.68 58.09 -138.53
CA GLY A 649 -66.88 58.20 -139.38
C GLY A 649 -67.39 59.60 -139.80
N VAL A 650 -67.24 59.91 -141.10
CA VAL A 650 -67.73 61.07 -141.91
C VAL A 650 -66.88 62.35 -141.82
N SER A 651 -66.23 62.83 -142.89
CA SER A 651 -66.41 62.53 -144.33
C SER A 651 -65.86 61.19 -144.81
#